data_AF-A0AA45U6L7-F1
#
_entry.id   AF-A0AA45U6L7-F1
#
_cell.length_a   1.000
_cell.length_b   1.000
_cell.length_c   1.000
_cell.angle_alpha   90.00
_cell.angle_beta   90.00
_cell.angle_gamma   90.00
#
_symmetry.space_group_name_H-M   'P 1'
#
loop_
_entity.id
_entity.type
_entity.pdbx_description
1 polymer ?
#
loop_
_entity_poly.entity_id
_entity_poly.type
_entity_poly.pdbx_seq_one_letter_code
_entity_poly.pdbx_strand_id
1 'polypeptide(L)'
;MGRARAPAGPRAGPASGRGPRRPHFIHCRRPRPEDFMTAPVSITRYAPFLLDTAQGLASVATHLSRRDAGNTRAAIVSSPPWLAAGLESALSIALKGNSTLARQELDGLLARGLLMLEEAERRLGAPPGSTSVEADGTRTLASLLEPARRALDGASLVRERRPALEDVVRGTGERLTAALLAKLLGARGVPSLEVDAADWTVTEGEPGQARVNREHTRARVATLRPSWEGRLTLHAGGRGTAVDGRSTTLGVEGADETAAVLSVLLGTPLTLWTDVPGVMTADPLHVADARPVPHLSYTEALELVYLGLPTLHPRALSTLRDADIPLRVRHLQQPDEPGTLIDVRGAGNGTVPTCVVSLEDLALLGLEGGTEEAARPVGPRALQALEAAGIDAWMAAQSSPGRSVAVVLRRAHAARAEEVLRRELAPELERGALQPPQVRAPVTQVALVAEAMGQGANVAGRLFQPLGALGINVRAIAQTASARSISFIVDGAETALTVRTVHAAFHFSHEEVSLLVLGHGVVGSQLLEQLRTLQETLAQEHGIQLNLVGLADSRRVLFSPEGIPLKQWRERIESVPEGASPPVVRALLEPLRRLPVPVLVDCTAASGMEELYLEAFRSGIHVVAANKKPLTQPLEVWERLRSTAHLNHRAYHYETTVGAGLPVIQTLKDLVRTGDRVHGVEGSFSGTLGYLSQQLMDGVPLSKAVRTAREKGFTEPHPREDLAGTDAARKALILAREQGLNLSLEDVEVEPFVPREYLEEADVERFLTGLEKLDRTFTSRIEGLRAEGKVLRYLARIDPTAKDGPVLRVGPVAVPKEHPATRLRGSEAFVAFSTERYADYPLLVQGAGAGGPVTAAGVLADILKIAQNLRGR
;
A
#
# COMPACT_ATOMS: atom_id res chain seq x y z
N MET A 1 28.77 -43.90 41.94
CA MET A 1 28.18 -43.72 43.29
C MET A 1 26.97 -42.79 43.10
N GLY A 2 25.71 -43.09 43.36
CA GLY A 2 25.04 -44.26 43.91
C GLY A 2 23.69 -43.81 44.47
N ARG A 3 22.58 -44.29 43.87
CA ARG A 3 21.23 -44.53 44.47
C ARG A 3 20.43 -43.26 44.88
N ALA A 4 19.10 -43.21 44.90
CA ALA A 4 18.05 -44.24 44.86
C ALA A 4 16.71 -43.68 44.31
N ARG A 5 15.85 -44.58 43.82
CA ARG A 5 14.43 -44.39 43.48
C ARG A 5 13.51 -44.67 44.69
N ALA A 6 12.29 -44.13 44.57
CA ALA A 6 10.97 -44.61 45.05
C ALA A 6 10.48 -44.15 46.45
N PRO A 7 9.15 -44.12 46.75
CA PRO A 7 8.02 -44.66 45.97
C PRO A 7 6.79 -43.74 45.81
N ALA A 8 5.81 -44.25 45.03
CA ALA A 8 4.48 -43.69 44.81
C ALA A 8 3.42 -44.35 45.72
N GLY A 9 2.36 -43.59 46.04
CA GLY A 9 1.04 -44.04 46.48
C GLY A 9 0.44 -43.18 47.61
N PRO A 10 -0.90 -43.12 47.81
CA PRO A 10 -2.03 -43.40 46.92
C PRO A 10 -3.06 -42.23 46.82
N ARG A 11 -4.05 -42.38 45.94
CA ARG A 11 -5.21 -41.49 45.74
C ARG A 11 -6.11 -41.41 46.99
N ALA A 12 -6.55 -40.20 47.34
CA ALA A 12 -7.80 -39.93 48.06
C ALA A 12 -8.29 -38.52 47.69
N GLY A 13 -9.51 -38.40 47.17
CA GLY A 13 -10.12 -37.11 46.81
C GLY A 13 -10.60 -36.34 48.05
N PRO A 14 -10.98 -35.05 47.90
CA PRO A 14 -11.79 -34.39 48.92
C PRO A 14 -13.11 -33.88 48.36
N ALA A 15 -14.17 -34.32 49.04
CA ALA A 15 -15.45 -33.64 49.07
C ALA A 15 -15.34 -32.35 49.92
N SER A 16 -16.00 -31.30 49.41
CA SER A 16 -16.69 -30.22 50.12
C SER A 16 -16.01 -29.55 51.34
N GLY A 17 -15.45 -28.36 51.10
CA GLY A 17 -15.26 -27.31 52.11
C GLY A 17 -15.86 -25.99 51.60
N ARG A 18 -16.88 -25.47 52.31
CA ARG A 18 -17.58 -24.21 52.01
C ARG A 18 -16.67 -23.00 52.30
N GLY A 19 -16.43 -22.16 51.28
CA GLY A 19 -15.87 -20.81 51.38
C GLY A 19 -16.95 -19.72 51.15
N PRO A 20 -16.68 -18.46 51.52
CA PRO A 20 -17.71 -17.49 51.87
C PRO A 20 -18.47 -16.90 50.67
N ARG A 21 -19.75 -16.59 50.93
CA ARG A 21 -20.75 -16.06 49.99
C ARG A 21 -20.28 -14.75 49.34
N ARG A 22 -20.17 -14.76 48.00
CA ARG A 22 -20.11 -13.55 47.16
C ARG A 22 -21.54 -12.99 46.98
N PRO A 23 -21.73 -11.66 46.90
CA PRO A 23 -23.05 -11.07 46.75
C PRO A 23 -23.69 -11.47 45.41
N HIS A 24 -24.98 -11.80 45.47
CA HIS A 24 -25.81 -12.17 44.31
C HIS A 24 -25.87 -11.02 43.29
N PHE A 25 -25.07 -11.12 42.22
CA PHE A 25 -25.47 -10.53 40.95
C PHE A 25 -26.55 -11.41 40.35
N ILE A 26 -27.74 -10.83 40.17
CA ILE A 26 -28.85 -11.44 39.47
C ILE A 26 -28.37 -11.75 38.04
N HIS A 27 -28.11 -13.03 37.76
CA HIS A 27 -27.94 -13.51 36.40
C HIS A 27 -29.26 -13.29 35.65
N CYS A 28 -29.34 -12.23 34.82
CA CYS A 28 -30.29 -12.20 33.73
C CYS A 28 -30.04 -13.45 32.87
N ARG A 29 -30.97 -14.40 32.89
CA ARG A 29 -30.95 -15.60 32.03
C ARG A 29 -30.71 -15.16 30.58
N ARG A 30 -29.77 -15.82 29.89
CA ARG A 30 -29.71 -15.85 28.43
C ARG A 30 -31.10 -16.30 27.92
N PRO A 31 -31.79 -15.53 27.06
CA PRO A 31 -32.98 -16.05 26.43
C PRO A 31 -32.57 -17.22 25.51
N ARG A 32 -33.34 -18.32 25.53
CA ARG A 32 -33.09 -19.44 24.62
C ARG A 32 -33.68 -19.09 23.25
N PRO A 33 -33.13 -19.61 22.14
CA PRO A 33 -33.74 -19.45 20.80
C PRO A 33 -35.21 -19.88 20.75
N GLU A 34 -35.61 -20.78 21.66
CA GLU A 34 -36.95 -21.35 21.80
C GLU A 34 -37.96 -20.39 22.46
N ASP A 35 -37.52 -19.29 23.09
CA ASP A 35 -38.39 -18.31 23.77
C ASP A 35 -39.00 -17.27 22.80
N PHE A 36 -38.69 -17.35 21.50
CA PHE A 36 -39.12 -16.38 20.48
C PHE A 36 -39.69 -17.07 19.23
N MET A 37 -40.89 -17.63 19.32
CA MET A 37 -41.65 -18.04 18.13
C MET A 37 -42.74 -17.01 17.78
N THR A 38 -42.36 -16.05 16.93
CA THR A 38 -43.21 -15.22 16.05
C THR A 38 -42.44 -15.01 14.75
N ALA A 39 -43.09 -14.56 13.67
CA ALA A 39 -42.51 -14.35 12.33
C ALA A 39 -41.04 -13.85 12.30
N PRO A 40 -40.22 -14.27 11.32
CA PRO A 40 -38.85 -13.77 11.17
C PRO A 40 -38.84 -12.23 11.09
N VAL A 41 -38.08 -11.60 11.98
CA VAL A 41 -37.89 -10.14 11.97
C VAL A 41 -36.60 -9.84 11.23
N SER A 42 -36.61 -8.87 10.32
CA SER A 42 -35.39 -8.24 9.79
C SER A 42 -35.30 -6.79 10.23
N ILE A 43 -34.11 -6.36 10.65
CA ILE A 43 -33.87 -5.01 11.15
C ILE A 43 -32.85 -4.36 10.22
N THR A 44 -33.23 -3.23 9.64
CA THR A 44 -32.40 -2.49 8.70
C THR A 44 -32.21 -1.05 9.12
N ARG A 45 -31.03 -0.53 8.83
CA ARG A 45 -30.63 0.86 9.05
C ARG A 45 -30.11 1.41 7.72
N TYR A 46 -30.51 2.61 7.35
CA TYR A 46 -30.06 3.26 6.10
C TYR A 46 -29.16 4.45 6.41
N ALA A 47 -27.90 4.43 5.96
CA ALA A 47 -26.99 5.52 6.25
C ALA A 47 -27.60 6.89 5.86
N PRO A 48 -27.45 7.97 6.66
CA PRO A 48 -28.21 9.21 6.49
C PRO A 48 -28.04 9.86 5.12
N PHE A 49 -26.84 9.76 4.52
CA PHE A 49 -26.54 10.29 3.20
C PHE A 49 -27.34 9.63 2.06
N LEU A 50 -27.80 8.38 2.25
CA LEU A 50 -28.71 7.72 1.30
C LEU A 50 -30.08 8.41 1.22
N LEU A 51 -30.43 9.25 2.19
CA LEU A 51 -31.69 9.97 2.25
C LEU A 51 -31.52 11.46 1.88
N ASP A 52 -30.30 11.88 1.51
CA ASP A 52 -29.96 13.29 1.27
C ASP A 52 -30.45 13.79 -0.10
N THR A 53 -30.78 12.87 -1.01
CA THR A 53 -31.26 13.17 -2.36
C THR A 53 -32.58 12.47 -2.68
N ALA A 54 -33.35 13.01 -3.61
CA ALA A 54 -34.58 12.37 -4.10
C ALA A 54 -34.32 10.99 -4.74
N GLN A 55 -33.18 10.81 -5.42
CA GLN A 55 -32.76 9.52 -5.96
C GLN A 55 -32.47 8.50 -4.84
N GLY A 56 -31.83 8.95 -3.77
CA GLY A 56 -31.56 8.13 -2.60
C GLY A 56 -32.86 7.68 -1.90
N LEU A 57 -33.78 8.62 -1.65
CA LEU A 57 -35.12 8.32 -1.13
C LEU A 57 -35.87 7.29 -2.00
N ALA A 58 -35.88 7.48 -3.32
CA ALA A 58 -36.48 6.55 -4.27
C ALA A 58 -35.84 5.15 -4.21
N SER A 59 -34.51 5.08 -4.08
CA SER A 59 -33.77 3.82 -3.99
C SER A 59 -34.10 3.07 -2.70
N VAL A 60 -34.18 3.77 -1.57
CA VAL A 60 -34.57 3.19 -0.27
C VAL A 60 -36.02 2.71 -0.30
N ALA A 61 -36.95 3.49 -0.84
CA ALA A 61 -38.35 3.09 -1.00
C ALA A 61 -38.49 1.87 -1.91
N THR A 62 -37.73 1.80 -3.01
CA THR A 62 -37.70 0.64 -3.92
C THR A 62 -37.21 -0.60 -3.19
N HIS A 63 -36.13 -0.49 -2.42
CA HIS A 63 -35.61 -1.59 -1.62
C HIS A 63 -36.64 -2.08 -0.60
N LEU A 64 -37.27 -1.17 0.16
CA LEU A 64 -38.31 -1.51 1.14
C LEU A 64 -39.60 -2.06 0.50
N SER A 65 -39.85 -1.77 -0.77
CA SER A 65 -41.00 -2.30 -1.51
C SER A 65 -40.88 -3.78 -1.85
N ARG A 66 -39.67 -4.36 -1.83
CA ARG A 66 -39.46 -5.79 -2.14
C ARG A 66 -40.22 -6.64 -1.12
N ARG A 67 -41.22 -7.41 -1.56
CA ARG A 67 -42.06 -8.22 -0.67
C ARG A 67 -41.28 -9.42 -0.16
N ASP A 68 -41.33 -9.60 1.15
CA ASP A 68 -40.89 -10.82 1.83
C ASP A 68 -42.08 -11.29 2.68
N ALA A 69 -42.85 -12.24 2.13
CA ALA A 69 -44.18 -12.56 2.63
C ALA A 69 -44.11 -13.17 4.04
N GLY A 70 -44.78 -12.54 5.02
CA GLY A 70 -44.90 -13.04 6.38
C GLY A 70 -43.84 -12.54 7.37
N ASN A 71 -42.80 -11.82 6.93
CA ASN A 71 -41.73 -11.31 7.79
C ASN A 71 -42.02 -9.88 8.30
N THR A 72 -41.77 -9.62 9.59
CA THR A 72 -41.74 -8.24 10.12
C THR A 72 -40.46 -7.56 9.68
N ARG A 73 -40.55 -6.35 9.12
CA ARG A 73 -39.40 -5.60 8.63
C ARG A 73 -39.35 -4.26 9.34
N ALA A 74 -38.35 -4.04 10.18
CA ALA A 74 -38.16 -2.80 10.91
C ALA A 74 -37.04 -1.98 10.28
N ALA A 75 -37.40 -0.84 9.69
CA ALA A 75 -36.45 0.10 9.10
C ALA A 75 -36.26 1.29 10.04
N ILE A 76 -35.02 1.53 10.49
CA ILE A 76 -34.65 2.67 11.30
C ILE A 76 -34.11 3.78 10.40
N VAL A 77 -34.73 4.95 10.47
CA VAL A 77 -34.35 6.12 9.67
C VAL A 77 -33.78 7.24 10.54
N SER A 78 -32.92 8.04 9.94
CA SER A 78 -32.31 9.23 10.53
C SER A 78 -32.70 10.46 9.73
N SER A 79 -32.53 11.64 10.33
CA SER A 79 -32.58 12.88 9.59
C SER A 79 -31.44 12.91 8.55
N PRO A 80 -31.71 13.18 7.26
CA PRO A 80 -30.66 13.37 6.28
C PRO A 80 -29.82 14.62 6.60
N PRO A 81 -28.57 14.69 6.13
CA PRO A 81 -27.65 15.81 6.39
C PRO A 81 -28.26 17.19 6.15
N TRP A 82 -28.97 17.39 5.04
CA TRP A 82 -29.60 18.68 4.75
C TRP A 82 -30.65 19.11 5.78
N LEU A 83 -31.42 18.16 6.31
CA LEU A 83 -32.49 18.43 7.28
C LEU A 83 -31.90 18.65 8.66
N ALA A 84 -30.89 17.85 9.05
CA ALA A 84 -30.19 18.02 10.31
C ALA A 84 -29.48 19.37 10.39
N ALA A 85 -28.78 19.77 9.32
CA ALA A 85 -28.12 21.08 9.23
C ALA A 85 -29.12 22.24 9.24
N GLY A 86 -30.26 22.09 8.54
CA GLY A 86 -31.33 23.07 8.55
C GLY A 86 -31.97 23.27 9.92
N LEU A 87 -32.20 22.18 10.66
CA LEU A 87 -32.73 22.25 12.03
C LEU A 87 -31.76 22.94 13.00
N GLU A 88 -30.46 22.68 12.87
CA GLU A 88 -29.42 23.40 13.63
C GLU A 88 -29.35 24.89 13.24
N SER A 89 -29.49 25.20 11.95
CA SER A 89 -29.57 26.58 11.43
C SER A 89 -30.76 27.32 12.06
N ALA A 90 -31.95 26.73 12.02
CA ALA A 90 -33.15 27.29 12.61
C ALA A 90 -33.00 27.52 14.13
N LEU A 91 -32.38 26.58 14.85
CA LEU A 91 -32.06 26.73 16.27
C LEU A 91 -31.07 27.88 16.53
N SER A 92 -30.00 27.98 15.74
CA SER A 92 -29.02 29.07 15.84
C SER A 92 -29.65 30.45 15.59
N ILE A 93 -30.56 30.55 14.61
CA ILE A 93 -31.34 31.76 14.34
C ILE A 93 -32.26 32.11 15.52
N ALA A 94 -32.97 31.11 16.05
CA ALA A 94 -33.83 31.29 17.21
C ALA A 94 -33.03 31.79 18.43
N LEU A 95 -31.87 31.19 18.73
CA LEU A 95 -31.02 31.61 19.86
C LEU A 95 -30.52 33.07 19.74
N LYS A 96 -30.45 33.63 18.52
CA LYS A 96 -30.17 35.06 18.28
C LYS A 96 -31.39 35.96 18.52
N GLY A 97 -32.53 35.40 18.92
CA GLY A 97 -33.76 36.11 19.25
C GLY A 97 -34.69 36.37 18.06
N ASN A 98 -34.55 35.63 16.95
CA ASN A 98 -35.35 35.80 15.75
C ASN A 98 -36.26 34.59 15.47
N SER A 99 -37.38 34.51 16.20
CA SER A 99 -38.36 33.43 16.03
C SER A 99 -39.00 33.41 14.64
N THR A 100 -39.27 34.57 14.03
CA THR A 100 -39.88 34.66 12.70
C THR A 100 -39.01 34.02 11.63
N LEU A 101 -37.72 34.37 11.59
CA LEU A 101 -36.79 33.78 10.62
C LEU A 101 -36.53 32.30 10.91
N ALA A 102 -36.48 31.90 12.17
CA ALA A 102 -36.36 30.48 12.54
C ALA A 102 -37.56 29.64 12.07
N ARG A 103 -38.78 30.19 12.13
CA ARG A 103 -39.99 29.55 11.56
C ARG A 103 -39.94 29.49 10.03
N GLN A 104 -39.52 30.57 9.38
CA GLN A 104 -39.34 30.60 7.92
C GLN A 104 -38.34 29.53 7.46
N GLU A 105 -37.26 29.33 8.21
CA GLU A 105 -36.29 28.25 7.95
C GLU A 105 -36.96 26.87 8.04
N LEU A 106 -37.73 26.59 9.11
CA LEU A 106 -38.49 25.34 9.23
C LEU A 106 -39.48 25.12 8.07
N ASP A 107 -40.19 26.17 7.66
CA ASP A 107 -41.10 26.14 6.51
C ASP A 107 -40.35 25.82 5.20
N GLY A 108 -39.16 26.39 5.02
CA GLY A 108 -38.27 26.09 3.91
C GLY A 108 -37.81 24.62 3.89
N LEU A 109 -37.52 24.04 5.07
CA LEU A 109 -37.15 22.63 5.18
C LEU A 109 -38.31 21.70 4.78
N LEU A 110 -39.54 22.02 5.19
CA LEU A 110 -40.72 21.27 4.76
C LEU A 110 -40.91 21.35 3.24
N ALA A 111 -40.85 22.55 2.68
CA ALA A 111 -41.00 22.77 1.24
C ALA A 111 -39.95 21.98 0.45
N ARG A 112 -38.68 21.99 0.89
CA ARG A 112 -37.62 21.17 0.31
C ARG A 112 -37.94 19.68 0.40
N GLY A 113 -38.40 19.19 1.55
CA GLY A 113 -38.77 17.79 1.73
C GLY A 113 -39.91 17.34 0.79
N LEU A 114 -40.91 18.19 0.58
CA LEU A 114 -42.01 17.94 -0.35
C LEU A 114 -41.53 17.89 -1.81
N LEU A 115 -40.65 18.81 -2.22
CA LEU A 115 -40.04 18.80 -3.56
C LEU A 115 -39.20 17.54 -3.78
N MET A 116 -38.46 17.10 -2.76
CA MET A 116 -37.70 15.85 -2.83
C MET A 116 -38.60 14.63 -2.96
N LEU A 117 -39.76 14.63 -2.27
CA LEU A 117 -40.75 13.57 -2.38
C LEU A 117 -41.37 13.50 -3.78
N GLU A 118 -41.79 14.63 -4.33
CA GLU A 118 -42.34 14.71 -5.69
C GLU A 118 -41.33 14.24 -6.75
N GLU A 119 -40.08 14.67 -6.63
CA GLU A 119 -39.00 14.22 -7.51
C GLU A 119 -38.72 12.72 -7.36
N ALA A 120 -38.79 12.18 -6.14
CA ALA A 120 -38.64 10.74 -5.89
C ALA A 120 -39.80 9.94 -6.50
N GLU A 121 -41.04 10.40 -6.38
CA GLU A 121 -42.23 9.80 -7.01
C GLU A 121 -42.09 9.74 -8.54
N ARG A 122 -41.66 10.85 -9.15
CA ARG A 122 -41.39 10.93 -10.60
C ARG A 122 -40.38 9.90 -11.04
N ARG A 123 -39.28 9.73 -10.29
CA ARG A 123 -38.24 8.72 -10.57
C ARG A 123 -38.74 7.29 -10.43
N LEU A 124 -39.77 7.08 -9.61
CA LEU A 124 -40.42 5.78 -9.42
C LEU A 124 -41.54 5.52 -10.43
N GLY A 125 -41.73 6.40 -11.42
CA GLY A 125 -42.67 6.23 -12.52
C GLY A 125 -44.05 6.85 -12.32
N ALA A 126 -44.23 7.73 -11.32
CA ALA A 126 -45.46 8.49 -11.16
C ALA A 126 -45.62 9.54 -12.29
N PRO A 127 -46.81 9.72 -12.89
CA PRO A 127 -47.05 10.72 -13.92
C PRO A 127 -46.83 12.17 -13.41
N PRO A 128 -46.43 13.12 -14.29
CA PRO A 128 -46.25 14.53 -13.89
C PRO A 128 -47.56 15.12 -13.35
N GLY A 129 -47.51 15.71 -12.15
CA GLY A 129 -48.68 16.30 -11.50
C GLY A 129 -49.56 15.33 -10.68
N SER A 130 -49.18 14.04 -10.57
CA SER A 130 -49.78 13.12 -9.61
C SER A 130 -48.99 13.11 -8.30
N THR A 131 -49.08 14.18 -7.51
CA THR A 131 -48.53 14.15 -6.15
C THR A 131 -49.34 13.19 -5.29
N SER A 132 -48.69 12.22 -4.62
CA SER A 132 -49.39 11.35 -3.66
C SER A 132 -49.83 12.11 -2.39
N VAL A 133 -49.30 13.31 -2.22
CA VAL A 133 -49.58 14.19 -1.10
C VAL A 133 -50.70 15.16 -1.47
N GLU A 134 -51.93 14.78 -1.14
CA GLU A 134 -53.07 15.69 -1.13
C GLU A 134 -52.87 16.82 -0.10
N ALA A 135 -53.68 17.88 -0.16
CA ALA A 135 -53.64 18.99 0.80
C ALA A 135 -53.67 18.51 2.27
N ASP A 136 -54.33 17.38 2.54
CA ASP A 136 -54.38 16.76 3.86
C ASP A 136 -53.07 16.08 4.29
N GLY A 137 -52.35 15.48 3.33
CA GLY A 137 -51.02 14.94 3.55
C GLY A 137 -49.99 16.03 3.86
N THR A 138 -50.06 17.18 3.18
CA THR A 138 -49.21 18.34 3.46
C THR A 138 -49.46 18.90 4.85
N ARG A 139 -50.74 19.01 5.26
CA ARG A 139 -51.11 19.41 6.63
C ARG A 139 -50.60 18.43 7.68
N THR A 140 -50.66 17.13 7.40
CA THR A 140 -50.13 16.08 8.29
C THR A 140 -48.62 16.24 8.48
N LEU A 141 -47.84 16.42 7.40
CA LEU A 141 -46.39 16.63 7.48
C LEU A 141 -46.03 17.95 8.19
N ALA A 142 -46.77 19.03 7.93
CA ALA A 142 -46.59 20.30 8.63
C ALA A 142 -46.81 20.17 10.14
N SER A 143 -47.80 19.37 10.56
CA SER A 143 -48.09 19.14 11.99
C SER A 143 -46.93 18.48 12.75
N LEU A 144 -46.06 17.73 12.06
CA LEU A 144 -44.88 17.12 12.67
C LEU A 144 -43.85 18.16 13.12
N LEU A 145 -43.86 19.36 12.53
CA LEU A 145 -42.95 20.46 12.84
C LEU A 145 -43.40 21.32 14.03
N GLU A 146 -44.65 21.21 14.48
CA GLU A 146 -45.20 22.04 15.57
C GLU A 146 -44.43 21.94 16.90
N PRO A 147 -43.93 20.77 17.33
CA PRO A 147 -43.04 20.70 18.49
C PRO A 147 -41.74 21.51 18.30
N ALA A 148 -41.11 21.42 17.12
CA ALA A 148 -39.92 22.21 16.81
C ALA A 148 -40.22 23.71 16.77
N ARG A 149 -41.34 24.14 16.16
CA ARG A 149 -41.75 25.56 16.16
C ARG A 149 -41.86 26.12 17.56
N ARG A 150 -42.56 25.41 18.46
CA ARG A 150 -42.73 25.81 19.87
C ARG A 150 -41.39 25.83 20.61
N ALA A 151 -40.51 24.87 20.34
CA ALA A 151 -39.17 24.84 20.94
C ALA A 151 -38.31 26.03 20.46
N LEU A 152 -38.36 26.38 19.18
CA LEU A 152 -37.66 27.53 18.62
C LEU A 152 -38.21 28.87 19.14
N ASP A 153 -39.52 28.99 19.30
CA ASP A 153 -40.13 30.17 19.94
C ASP A 153 -39.62 30.34 21.37
N GLY A 154 -39.61 29.25 22.14
CA GLY A 154 -39.04 29.22 23.49
C GLY A 154 -37.56 29.59 23.51
N ALA A 155 -36.76 29.01 22.60
CA ALA A 155 -35.33 29.33 22.46
C ALA A 155 -35.10 30.81 22.10
N SER A 156 -35.98 31.41 21.29
CA SER A 156 -35.90 32.83 20.93
C SER A 156 -36.24 33.79 22.06
N LEU A 157 -37.11 33.38 22.98
CA LEU A 157 -37.45 34.16 24.17
C LEU A 157 -36.34 34.10 25.23
N VAL A 158 -35.82 32.90 25.49
CA VAL A 158 -34.82 32.67 26.54
C VAL A 158 -33.40 33.02 26.08
N ARG A 159 -33.11 32.87 24.78
CA ARG A 159 -31.78 33.08 24.15
C ARG A 159 -30.68 32.26 24.81
N GLU A 160 -31.06 31.10 25.35
CA GLU A 160 -30.16 30.18 26.02
C GLU A 160 -30.23 28.82 25.33
N ARG A 161 -29.05 28.25 25.06
CA ARG A 161 -28.90 26.95 24.43
C ARG A 161 -29.11 25.85 25.48
N ARG A 162 -30.32 25.29 25.54
CA ARG A 162 -30.67 24.22 26.49
C ARG A 162 -30.81 22.87 25.79
N PRO A 163 -30.10 21.80 26.23
CA PRO A 163 -30.13 20.48 25.57
C PRO A 163 -31.54 19.90 25.35
N ALA A 164 -32.46 20.11 26.29
CA ALA A 164 -33.84 19.65 26.15
C ALA A 164 -34.61 20.31 24.99
N LEU A 165 -34.31 21.58 24.65
CA LEU A 165 -34.89 22.24 23.48
C LEU A 165 -34.28 21.69 22.18
N GLU A 166 -32.98 21.42 22.18
CA GLU A 166 -32.31 20.81 21.03
C GLU A 166 -32.88 19.43 20.72
N ASP A 167 -33.14 18.61 21.74
CA ASP A 167 -33.70 17.28 21.57
C ASP A 167 -35.05 17.30 20.85
N VAL A 168 -35.90 18.28 21.15
CA VAL A 168 -37.19 18.46 20.48
C VAL A 168 -37.00 18.89 19.03
N VAL A 169 -36.09 19.83 18.77
CA VAL A 169 -35.81 20.34 17.42
C VAL A 169 -35.17 19.24 16.56
N ARG A 170 -34.08 18.62 17.02
CA ARG A 170 -33.37 17.54 16.31
C ARG A 170 -34.28 16.36 16.03
N GLY A 171 -34.99 15.88 17.05
CA GLY A 171 -35.89 14.72 16.94
C GLY A 171 -36.98 14.88 15.88
N THR A 172 -37.30 16.11 15.48
CA THR A 172 -38.31 16.37 14.44
C THR A 172 -37.82 15.91 13.07
N GLY A 173 -36.51 15.89 12.82
CA GLY A 173 -35.91 15.47 11.56
C GLY A 173 -36.16 14.00 11.22
N GLU A 174 -36.00 13.10 12.19
CA GLU A 174 -36.26 11.67 11.99
C GLU A 174 -37.74 11.38 11.74
N ARG A 175 -38.63 12.08 12.44
CA ARG A 175 -40.09 11.94 12.24
C ARG A 175 -40.51 12.38 10.84
N LEU A 176 -40.01 13.54 10.38
CA LEU A 176 -40.31 14.03 9.05
C LEU A 176 -39.79 13.04 7.99
N THR A 177 -38.60 12.47 8.19
CA THR A 177 -38.00 11.52 7.25
C THR A 177 -38.77 10.21 7.18
N ALA A 178 -39.20 9.67 8.32
CA ALA A 178 -40.06 8.49 8.39
C ALA A 178 -41.40 8.73 7.65
N ALA A 179 -42.00 9.90 7.85
CA ALA A 179 -43.27 10.27 7.21
C ALA A 179 -43.14 10.46 5.69
N LEU A 180 -42.08 11.12 5.22
CA LEU A 180 -41.80 11.25 3.78
C LEU A 180 -41.64 9.87 3.11
N LEU A 181 -40.91 8.97 3.75
CA LEU A 181 -40.73 7.60 3.26
C LEU A 181 -42.03 6.79 3.29
N ALA A 182 -42.86 6.96 4.33
CA ALA A 182 -44.17 6.33 4.45
C ALA A 182 -45.11 6.75 3.30
N LYS A 183 -45.13 8.05 2.98
CA LYS A 183 -45.91 8.58 1.84
C LYS A 183 -45.42 8.00 0.51
N LEU A 184 -44.11 7.97 0.29
CA LEU A 184 -43.51 7.39 -0.91
C LEU A 184 -43.83 5.90 -1.07
N LEU A 185 -43.83 5.14 0.02
CA LEU A 185 -44.21 3.71 0.03
C LEU A 185 -45.72 3.52 -0.20
N GLY A 186 -46.54 4.37 0.40
CA GLY A 186 -48.00 4.39 0.21
C GLY A 186 -48.37 4.64 -1.25
N ALA A 187 -47.70 5.58 -1.92
CA ALA A 187 -47.86 5.85 -3.35
C ALA A 187 -47.56 4.62 -4.23
N ARG A 188 -46.75 3.67 -3.71
CA ARG A 188 -46.40 2.40 -4.37
C ARG A 188 -47.27 1.22 -3.94
N GLY A 189 -48.33 1.47 -3.16
CA GLY A 189 -49.21 0.43 -2.64
C GLY A 189 -48.54 -0.48 -1.60
N VAL A 190 -47.48 -0.01 -0.93
CA VAL A 190 -46.79 -0.73 0.13
C VAL A 190 -47.24 -0.17 1.48
N PRO A 191 -48.12 -0.87 2.22
CA PRO A 191 -48.54 -0.41 3.54
C PRO A 191 -47.35 -0.43 4.49
N SER A 192 -47.15 0.67 5.21
CA SER A 192 -46.12 0.81 6.24
C SER A 192 -46.72 1.42 7.51
N LEU A 193 -46.13 1.10 8.65
CA LEU A 193 -46.50 1.64 9.96
C LEU A 193 -45.39 2.56 10.46
N GLU A 194 -45.68 3.84 10.58
CA GLU A 194 -44.78 4.81 11.20
C GLU A 194 -44.73 4.57 12.72
N VAL A 195 -43.52 4.52 13.29
CA VAL A 195 -43.29 4.27 14.72
C VAL A 195 -42.31 5.34 15.24
N ASP A 196 -42.67 6.05 16.30
CA ASP A 196 -41.73 6.96 16.97
C ASP A 196 -40.86 6.14 17.94
N ALA A 197 -39.52 6.27 17.86
CA ALA A 197 -38.64 5.60 18.81
C ALA A 197 -38.87 6.05 20.27
N ALA A 198 -39.40 7.26 20.48
CA ALA A 198 -39.78 7.75 21.80
C ALA A 198 -40.85 6.88 22.48
N ASP A 199 -41.73 6.24 21.72
CA ASP A 199 -42.82 5.45 22.27
C ASP A 199 -42.32 4.21 23.02
N TRP A 200 -41.19 3.63 22.59
CA TRP A 200 -40.64 2.41 23.16
C TRP A 200 -39.26 2.56 23.79
N THR A 201 -38.48 3.57 23.41
CA THR A 201 -37.14 3.83 23.97
C THR A 201 -37.28 4.61 25.26
N VAL A 202 -36.99 3.96 26.39
CA VAL A 202 -36.94 4.63 27.70
C VAL A 202 -35.50 5.04 27.98
N THR A 203 -35.30 6.29 28.37
CA THR A 203 -33.97 6.87 28.56
C THR A 203 -33.71 7.31 29.99
N GLU A 204 -32.43 7.41 30.32
CA GLU A 204 -31.91 7.94 31.58
C GLU A 204 -30.70 8.87 31.32
N GLY A 205 -30.47 9.81 32.24
CA GLY A 205 -29.40 10.81 32.13
C GLY A 205 -29.85 12.14 31.52
N GLU A 206 -28.85 12.93 31.10
CA GLU A 206 -29.06 14.29 30.60
C GLU A 206 -29.58 14.32 29.15
N PRO A 207 -30.47 15.27 28.79
CA PRO A 207 -30.88 15.50 27.41
C PRO A 207 -29.68 15.78 26.48
N GLY A 208 -29.81 15.43 25.20
CA GLY A 208 -28.76 15.55 24.19
C GLY A 208 -27.76 14.39 24.15
N GLN A 209 -27.69 13.55 25.19
CA GLN A 209 -26.77 12.42 25.26
C GLN A 209 -27.30 11.28 26.15
N ALA A 210 -28.62 11.16 26.24
CA ALA A 210 -29.28 10.23 27.12
C ALA A 210 -28.91 8.78 26.78
N ARG A 211 -28.95 7.89 27.77
CA ARG A 211 -28.65 6.47 27.63
C ARG A 211 -29.94 5.67 27.65
N VAL A 212 -29.98 4.56 26.92
CA VAL A 212 -31.15 3.69 26.90
C VAL A 212 -31.21 2.87 28.18
N ASN A 213 -32.32 3.00 28.91
CA ASN A 213 -32.66 2.09 29.99
C ASN A 213 -33.22 0.80 29.38
N ARG A 214 -32.36 -0.22 29.28
CA ARG A 214 -32.66 -1.47 28.55
C ARG A 214 -33.82 -2.26 29.15
N GLU A 215 -34.02 -2.20 30.46
CA GLU A 215 -35.08 -2.94 31.16
C GLU A 215 -36.47 -2.37 30.82
N HIS A 216 -36.67 -1.06 31.01
CA HIS A 216 -37.95 -0.42 30.71
C HIS A 216 -38.23 -0.40 29.21
N THR A 217 -37.21 -0.23 28.38
CA THR A 217 -37.33 -0.33 26.92
C THR A 217 -37.80 -1.72 26.49
N ARG A 218 -37.25 -2.79 27.08
CA ARG A 218 -37.69 -4.17 26.81
C ARG A 218 -39.18 -4.36 27.13
N ALA A 219 -39.65 -3.83 28.25
CA ALA A 219 -41.06 -3.93 28.64
C ALA A 219 -41.97 -3.21 27.63
N ARG A 220 -41.61 -2.00 27.19
CA ARG A 220 -42.40 -1.27 26.18
C ARG A 220 -42.40 -1.97 24.81
N VAL A 221 -41.25 -2.45 24.36
CA VAL A 221 -41.15 -3.20 23.09
C VAL A 221 -41.99 -4.46 23.14
N ALA A 222 -42.02 -5.20 24.26
CA ALA A 222 -42.87 -6.38 24.41
C ALA A 222 -44.36 -6.06 24.23
N THR A 223 -44.82 -4.91 24.71
CA THR A 223 -46.22 -4.45 24.56
C THR A 223 -46.54 -4.01 23.13
N LEU A 224 -45.62 -3.34 22.44
CA LEU A 224 -45.88 -2.79 21.09
C LEU A 224 -45.63 -3.79 19.96
N ARG A 225 -44.72 -4.75 20.16
CA ARG A 225 -44.30 -5.73 19.14
C ARG A 225 -45.45 -6.44 18.42
N PRO A 226 -46.53 -6.89 19.09
CA PRO A 226 -47.66 -7.53 18.39
C PRO A 226 -48.28 -6.64 17.29
N SER A 227 -48.25 -5.32 17.45
CA SER A 227 -48.76 -4.38 16.43
C SER A 227 -47.86 -4.25 15.20
N TRP A 228 -46.61 -4.73 15.29
CA TRP A 228 -45.60 -4.69 14.23
C TRP A 228 -45.55 -6.00 13.42
N GLU A 229 -46.23 -7.06 13.87
CA GLU A 229 -46.16 -8.38 13.28
C GLU A 229 -46.66 -8.41 11.83
N GLY A 230 -45.85 -8.97 10.92
CA GLY A 230 -46.15 -9.06 9.49
C GLY A 230 -46.17 -7.72 8.74
N ARG A 231 -45.71 -6.62 9.37
CA ARG A 231 -45.72 -5.27 8.78
C ARG A 231 -44.31 -4.76 8.50
N LEU A 232 -44.25 -3.76 7.60
CA LEU A 232 -43.09 -2.89 7.45
C LEU A 232 -43.24 -1.71 8.43
N THR A 233 -42.37 -1.60 9.43
CA THR A 233 -42.34 -0.49 10.37
C THR A 233 -41.22 0.49 10.03
N LEU A 234 -41.52 1.79 10.08
CA LEU A 234 -40.57 2.89 9.87
C LEU A 234 -40.33 3.60 11.20
N HIS A 235 -39.20 3.33 11.82
CA HIS A 235 -38.84 3.85 13.14
C HIS A 235 -38.08 5.17 12.99
N ALA A 236 -38.65 6.28 13.49
CA ALA A 236 -37.94 7.55 13.64
C ALA A 236 -36.88 7.42 14.76
N GLY A 237 -35.63 7.18 14.39
CA GLY A 237 -34.55 6.79 15.31
C GLY A 237 -34.03 7.92 16.21
N GLY A 238 -33.13 7.58 17.14
CA GLY A 238 -32.39 8.54 17.97
C GLY A 238 -33.18 9.24 19.07
N ARG A 239 -34.48 8.96 19.17
CA ARG A 239 -35.41 9.56 20.12
C ARG A 239 -35.71 8.61 21.28
N GLY A 240 -36.04 9.20 22.43
CA GLY A 240 -36.44 8.46 23.63
C GLY A 240 -37.28 9.30 24.57
N THR A 241 -37.96 8.64 25.50
CA THR A 241 -38.70 9.29 26.59
C THR A 241 -38.04 8.94 27.92
N ALA A 242 -37.64 9.97 28.65
CA ALA A 242 -37.10 9.80 30.00
C ALA A 242 -38.17 9.21 30.93
N VAL A 243 -37.74 8.61 32.05
CA VAL A 243 -38.66 8.03 33.04
C VAL A 243 -39.68 9.06 33.58
N ASP A 244 -39.31 10.34 33.62
CA ASP A 244 -40.16 11.46 34.04
C ASP A 244 -41.09 12.01 32.92
N GLY A 245 -41.06 11.40 31.73
CA GLY A 245 -41.90 11.78 30.59
C GLY A 245 -41.31 12.84 29.66
N ARG A 246 -40.11 13.37 29.94
CA ARG A 246 -39.46 14.34 29.02
C ARG A 246 -39.00 13.67 27.73
N SER A 247 -39.10 14.40 26.62
CA SER A 247 -38.48 14.00 25.35
C SER A 247 -36.96 14.13 25.44
N THR A 248 -36.25 13.13 24.94
CA THR A 248 -34.79 13.08 24.93
C THR A 248 -34.28 12.56 23.59
N THR A 249 -33.02 12.84 23.27
CA THR A 249 -32.29 12.16 22.20
C THR A 249 -31.12 11.36 22.76
N LEU A 250 -30.67 10.36 21.99
CA LEU A 250 -29.50 9.55 22.30
C LEU A 250 -28.18 10.23 21.89
N GLY A 251 -28.25 11.48 21.43
CA GLY A 251 -27.14 12.27 20.90
C GLY A 251 -26.87 12.07 19.42
N VAL A 252 -25.68 12.50 18.98
CA VAL A 252 -25.23 12.39 17.59
C VAL A 252 -25.31 10.93 17.13
N GLU A 253 -25.91 10.71 15.95
CA GLU A 253 -26.14 9.39 15.38
C GLU A 253 -26.94 8.42 16.27
N GLY A 254 -27.79 8.95 17.16
CA GLY A 254 -28.62 8.16 18.08
C GLY A 254 -29.48 7.09 17.40
N ALA A 255 -29.83 7.25 16.12
CA ALA A 255 -30.57 6.25 15.35
C ALA A 255 -29.81 4.92 15.20
N ASP A 256 -28.47 4.95 15.19
CA ASP A 256 -27.65 3.75 15.17
C ASP A 256 -27.80 2.98 16.48
N GLU A 257 -27.81 3.69 17.62
CA GLU A 257 -28.07 3.10 18.94
C GLU A 257 -29.49 2.54 19.02
N THR A 258 -30.49 3.25 18.48
CA THR A 258 -31.87 2.75 18.39
C THR A 258 -31.94 1.43 17.62
N ALA A 259 -31.26 1.34 16.47
CA ALA A 259 -31.23 0.12 15.66
C ALA A 259 -30.51 -1.04 16.37
N ALA A 260 -29.38 -0.75 17.02
CA ALA A 260 -28.63 -1.72 17.81
C ALA A 260 -29.45 -2.26 18.99
N VAL A 261 -30.08 -1.39 19.77
CA VAL A 261 -30.93 -1.78 20.90
C VAL A 261 -32.09 -2.65 20.44
N LEU A 262 -32.81 -2.25 19.38
CA LEU A 262 -33.91 -3.04 18.86
C LEU A 262 -33.44 -4.44 18.42
N SER A 263 -32.27 -4.52 17.78
CA SER A 263 -31.63 -5.77 17.36
C SER A 263 -31.30 -6.69 18.54
N VAL A 264 -30.76 -6.13 19.62
CA VAL A 264 -30.48 -6.85 20.87
C VAL A 264 -31.76 -7.32 21.55
N LEU A 265 -32.80 -6.49 21.58
CA LEU A 265 -34.07 -6.85 22.23
C LEU A 265 -34.82 -7.96 21.50
N LEU A 266 -34.71 -8.01 20.17
CA LEU A 266 -35.37 -9.00 19.32
C LEU A 266 -34.50 -10.22 18.99
N GLY A 267 -33.19 -10.17 19.31
CA GLY A 267 -32.25 -11.26 19.01
C GLY A 267 -31.96 -11.43 17.51
N THR A 268 -32.04 -10.34 16.75
CA THR A 268 -31.98 -10.33 15.28
C THR A 268 -30.73 -9.60 14.79
N PRO A 269 -29.99 -10.11 13.79
CA PRO A 269 -28.87 -9.38 13.19
C PRO A 269 -29.27 -8.03 12.59
N LEU A 270 -28.41 -7.02 12.74
CA LEU A 270 -28.61 -5.70 12.15
C LEU A 270 -28.03 -5.65 10.73
N THR A 271 -28.75 -5.08 9.78
CA THR A 271 -28.19 -4.75 8.45
C THR A 271 -28.12 -3.24 8.26
N LEU A 272 -26.91 -2.70 8.10
CA LEU A 272 -26.65 -1.33 7.65
C LEU A 272 -26.54 -1.29 6.13
N TRP A 273 -27.35 -0.44 5.50
CA TRP A 273 -27.30 -0.17 4.07
C TRP A 273 -26.54 1.11 3.79
N THR A 274 -25.59 1.04 2.85
CA THR A 274 -24.74 2.12 2.37
C THR A 274 -24.73 2.17 0.84
N ASP A 275 -23.91 3.05 0.26
CA ASP A 275 -23.62 3.19 -1.17
C ASP A 275 -22.30 2.53 -1.59
N VAL A 276 -21.72 1.68 -0.74
CA VAL A 276 -20.49 0.93 -1.00
C VAL A 276 -20.69 -0.55 -0.63
N PRO A 277 -19.97 -1.51 -1.26
CA PRO A 277 -20.16 -2.96 -1.08
C PRO A 277 -19.68 -3.52 0.25
N GLY A 278 -19.71 -2.71 1.31
CA GLY A 278 -19.24 -3.04 2.66
C GLY A 278 -18.19 -2.06 3.16
N VAL A 279 -17.42 -2.49 4.16
CA VAL A 279 -16.18 -1.82 4.55
C VAL A 279 -15.10 -2.19 3.54
N MET A 280 -14.45 -1.19 2.94
CA MET A 280 -13.45 -1.41 1.89
C MET A 280 -12.03 -1.51 2.48
N THR A 281 -11.11 -2.21 1.80
CA THR A 281 -9.69 -2.30 2.20
C THR A 281 -8.96 -0.96 2.15
N ALA A 282 -9.46 -0.01 1.36
CA ALA A 282 -9.06 1.39 1.30
C ALA A 282 -10.21 2.20 0.69
N ASP A 283 -10.16 3.52 0.75
CA ASP A 283 -11.13 4.38 0.06
C ASP A 283 -11.05 4.15 -1.47
N PRO A 284 -12.15 3.72 -2.13
CA PRO A 284 -12.19 3.51 -3.57
C PRO A 284 -11.89 4.76 -4.41
N LEU A 285 -12.04 5.96 -3.84
CA LEU A 285 -11.66 7.23 -4.51
C LEU A 285 -10.14 7.38 -4.65
N HIS A 286 -9.38 6.82 -3.70
CA HIS A 286 -7.91 6.86 -3.72
C HIS A 286 -7.29 5.63 -4.37
N VAL A 287 -7.95 4.47 -4.23
CA VAL A 287 -7.46 3.15 -4.65
C VAL A 287 -8.51 2.43 -5.51
N ALA A 288 -8.31 2.39 -6.82
CA ALA A 288 -9.27 1.74 -7.74
C ALA A 288 -9.45 0.23 -7.48
N ASP A 289 -8.39 -0.45 -7.03
CA ASP A 289 -8.41 -1.89 -6.71
C ASP A 289 -8.87 -2.19 -5.28
N ALA A 290 -9.48 -1.23 -4.57
CA ALA A 290 -10.02 -1.45 -3.24
C ALA A 290 -11.12 -2.53 -3.27
N ARG A 291 -11.08 -3.47 -2.32
CA ARG A 291 -12.00 -4.60 -2.25
C ARG A 291 -12.83 -4.55 -0.96
N PRO A 292 -14.06 -5.07 -0.95
CA PRO A 292 -14.82 -5.22 0.29
C PRO A 292 -14.12 -6.22 1.22
N VAL A 293 -13.99 -5.86 2.48
CA VAL A 293 -13.52 -6.73 3.55
C VAL A 293 -14.65 -7.70 3.90
N PRO A 294 -14.50 -9.02 3.73
CA PRO A 294 -15.61 -9.94 3.93
C PRO A 294 -16.08 -10.03 5.38
N HIS A 295 -15.14 -9.94 6.33
CA HIS A 295 -15.39 -10.19 7.74
C HIS A 295 -14.48 -9.34 8.64
N LEU A 296 -15.06 -8.63 9.60
CA LEU A 296 -14.37 -7.83 10.61
C LEU A 296 -14.78 -8.26 12.03
N SER A 297 -13.85 -8.11 12.97
CA SER A 297 -14.22 -8.12 14.39
C SER A 297 -14.86 -6.80 14.81
N TYR A 298 -15.71 -6.81 15.84
CA TYR A 298 -16.21 -5.56 16.44
C TYR A 298 -15.09 -4.63 16.93
N THR A 299 -13.97 -5.19 17.37
CA THR A 299 -12.81 -4.41 17.80
C THR A 299 -12.15 -3.67 16.63
N GLU A 300 -11.97 -4.32 15.48
CA GLU A 300 -11.45 -3.64 14.28
C GLU A 300 -12.44 -2.58 13.78
N ALA A 301 -13.74 -2.90 13.74
CA ALA A 301 -14.77 -1.94 13.34
C ALA A 301 -14.78 -0.69 14.22
N LEU A 302 -14.63 -0.85 15.55
CA LEU A 302 -14.52 0.29 16.47
C LEU A 302 -13.28 1.13 16.20
N GLU A 303 -12.11 0.51 16.00
CA GLU A 303 -10.87 1.22 15.64
C GLU A 303 -11.04 2.01 14.34
N LEU A 304 -11.65 1.42 13.31
CA LEU A 304 -11.93 2.09 12.03
C LEU A 304 -12.82 3.33 12.21
N VAL A 305 -13.88 3.22 13.02
CA VAL A 305 -14.77 4.37 13.31
C VAL A 305 -14.02 5.48 14.05
N TYR A 306 -13.21 5.14 15.05
CA TYR A 306 -12.38 6.13 15.75
C TYR A 306 -11.33 6.79 14.85
N LEU A 307 -10.90 6.11 13.79
CA LEU A 307 -9.96 6.63 12.80
C LEU A 307 -10.65 7.37 11.64
N GLY A 308 -11.97 7.53 11.71
CA GLY A 308 -12.72 8.39 10.79
C GLY A 308 -13.46 7.66 9.67
N LEU A 309 -13.60 6.33 9.70
CA LEU A 309 -14.45 5.60 8.76
C LEU A 309 -15.93 5.62 9.23
N PRO A 310 -16.83 6.35 8.57
CA PRO A 310 -18.23 6.44 8.98
C PRO A 310 -18.98 5.15 8.62
N THR A 311 -19.31 4.32 9.61
CA THR A 311 -20.14 3.12 9.42
C THR A 311 -21.33 3.13 10.38
N LEU A 312 -21.09 2.93 11.68
CA LEU A 312 -22.06 3.13 12.76
C LEU A 312 -21.39 3.86 13.92
N HIS A 313 -22.20 4.57 14.69
CA HIS A 313 -21.74 5.19 15.94
C HIS A 313 -21.09 4.15 16.90
N PRO A 314 -19.97 4.48 17.59
CA PRO A 314 -19.25 3.53 18.47
C PRO A 314 -20.10 2.91 19.58
N ARG A 315 -21.10 3.64 20.08
CA ARG A 315 -22.06 3.12 21.08
C ARG A 315 -22.88 1.95 20.50
N ALA A 316 -23.36 2.07 19.27
CA ALA A 316 -24.16 1.04 18.61
C ALA A 316 -23.35 -0.24 18.37
N LEU A 317 -22.10 -0.08 17.89
CA LEU A 317 -21.16 -1.20 17.75
C LEU A 317 -20.89 -1.90 19.08
N SER A 318 -20.69 -1.13 20.16
CA SER A 318 -20.49 -1.69 21.50
C SER A 318 -21.74 -2.43 22.01
N THR A 319 -22.94 -1.88 21.79
CA THR A 319 -24.21 -2.51 22.16
C THR A 319 -24.41 -3.85 21.44
N LEU A 320 -24.09 -3.94 20.15
CA LEU A 320 -24.17 -5.18 19.38
C LEU A 320 -23.11 -6.20 19.82
N ARG A 321 -21.86 -5.75 20.01
CA ARG A 321 -20.75 -6.58 20.50
C ARG A 321 -21.06 -7.24 21.84
N ASP A 322 -21.51 -6.45 22.82
CA ASP A 322 -21.76 -6.92 24.18
C ASP A 322 -22.90 -7.96 24.25
N ALA A 323 -23.76 -7.97 23.24
CA ALA A 323 -24.87 -8.90 23.09
C ALA A 323 -24.60 -10.02 22.05
N ASP A 324 -23.43 -10.05 21.42
CA ASP A 324 -23.06 -10.99 20.35
C ASP A 324 -24.09 -11.05 19.20
N ILE A 325 -24.61 -9.89 18.79
CA ILE A 325 -25.56 -9.76 17.68
C ILE A 325 -24.82 -9.32 16.42
N PRO A 326 -24.74 -10.14 15.35
CA PRO A 326 -24.00 -9.78 14.14
C PRO A 326 -24.54 -8.54 13.42
N LEU A 327 -23.63 -7.79 12.81
CA LEU A 327 -23.91 -6.67 11.92
C LEU A 327 -23.47 -7.00 10.49
N ARG A 328 -24.30 -6.63 9.51
CA ARG A 328 -23.95 -6.68 8.08
C ARG A 328 -23.95 -5.28 7.48
N VAL A 329 -22.89 -4.90 6.78
CA VAL A 329 -22.81 -3.65 6.00
C VAL A 329 -22.91 -4.00 4.52
N ARG A 330 -23.89 -3.44 3.81
CA ARG A 330 -24.25 -3.85 2.43
C ARG A 330 -24.55 -2.67 1.52
N HIS A 331 -24.35 -2.87 0.22
CA HIS A 331 -24.67 -1.89 -0.82
C HIS A 331 -26.14 -1.91 -1.20
N LEU A 332 -26.81 -0.76 -1.15
CA LEU A 332 -28.25 -0.63 -1.43
C LEU A 332 -28.63 -1.09 -2.85
N GLN A 333 -27.82 -0.75 -3.85
CA GLN A 333 -28.09 -1.10 -5.26
C GLN A 333 -27.59 -2.50 -5.66
N GLN A 334 -26.81 -3.17 -4.82
CA GLN A 334 -26.32 -4.54 -5.04
C GLN A 334 -26.70 -5.43 -3.84
N PRO A 335 -28.01 -5.56 -3.56
CA PRO A 335 -28.49 -6.17 -2.32
C PRO A 335 -28.36 -7.70 -2.25
N ASP A 336 -27.81 -8.32 -3.30
CA ASP A 336 -27.50 -9.75 -3.34
C ASP A 336 -26.03 -10.02 -2.99
N GLU A 337 -25.16 -9.00 -3.02
CA GLU A 337 -23.77 -9.13 -2.62
C GLU A 337 -23.63 -9.33 -1.09
N PRO A 338 -22.66 -10.13 -0.63
CA PRO A 338 -22.55 -10.49 0.78
C PRO A 338 -22.26 -9.28 1.68
N GLY A 339 -21.53 -8.28 1.16
CA GLY A 339 -21.06 -7.14 1.93
C GLY A 339 -19.99 -7.52 2.96
N THR A 340 -19.95 -6.78 4.06
CA THR A 340 -19.06 -7.05 5.22
C THR A 340 -19.87 -7.58 6.39
N LEU A 341 -19.46 -8.73 6.95
CA LEU A 341 -19.93 -9.24 8.23
C LEU A 341 -19.08 -8.67 9.37
N ILE A 342 -19.71 -8.21 10.44
CA ILE A 342 -19.04 -7.76 11.67
C ILE A 342 -19.59 -8.55 12.84
N ASP A 343 -18.74 -9.30 13.54
CA ASP A 343 -19.09 -10.09 14.73
C ASP A 343 -17.95 -10.13 15.76
N VAL A 344 -18.10 -10.93 16.82
CA VAL A 344 -17.06 -11.07 17.87
C VAL A 344 -15.86 -11.90 17.43
N ARG A 345 -15.97 -12.68 16.34
CA ARG A 345 -14.93 -13.62 15.90
C ARG A 345 -13.97 -12.98 14.91
N GLY A 346 -14.47 -12.08 14.05
CA GLY A 346 -13.71 -11.54 12.93
C GLY A 346 -13.24 -12.60 11.94
N ALA A 347 -12.37 -12.20 11.02
CA ALA A 347 -11.87 -13.06 9.94
C ALA A 347 -10.99 -14.23 10.43
N GLY A 348 -10.52 -14.21 11.68
CA GLY A 348 -9.68 -15.26 12.28
C GLY A 348 -8.22 -15.29 11.80
N ASN A 349 -7.87 -14.50 10.78
CA ASN A 349 -6.52 -14.38 10.21
C ASN A 349 -5.89 -13.02 10.59
N GLY A 350 -5.57 -12.81 11.86
CA GLY A 350 -5.17 -11.51 12.41
C GLY A 350 -3.79 -10.95 12.03
N THR A 351 -3.08 -11.54 11.05
CA THR A 351 -1.72 -11.15 10.65
C THR A 351 -1.64 -10.24 9.43
N VAL A 352 -2.69 -10.19 8.60
CA VAL A 352 -2.73 -9.31 7.42
C VAL A 352 -3.52 -8.06 7.78
N PRO A 353 -2.99 -6.86 7.53
CA PRO A 353 -3.76 -5.64 7.71
C PRO A 353 -5.05 -5.64 6.92
N THR A 354 -6.09 -5.18 7.59
CA THR A 354 -7.47 -5.33 7.16
C THR A 354 -7.90 -4.14 6.30
N CYS A 355 -7.44 -2.93 6.65
CA CYS A 355 -7.85 -1.70 5.97
C CYS A 355 -6.80 -0.58 6.14
N VAL A 356 -6.72 0.28 5.12
CA VAL A 356 -6.06 1.58 5.15
C VAL A 356 -7.13 2.66 5.16
N VAL A 357 -7.16 3.48 6.21
CA VAL A 357 -8.10 4.60 6.34
C VAL A 357 -7.35 5.93 6.29
N SER A 358 -8.01 6.94 5.74
CA SER A 358 -7.50 8.31 5.70
C SER A 358 -8.53 9.29 6.25
N LEU A 359 -8.10 10.17 7.17
CA LEU A 359 -8.88 11.30 7.65
C LEU A 359 -8.21 12.60 7.21
N GLU A 360 -8.89 13.31 6.31
CA GLU A 360 -8.44 14.55 5.69
C GLU A 360 -8.92 15.80 6.45
N ASP A 361 -8.47 16.97 6.00
CA ASP A 361 -8.79 18.29 6.54
C ASP A 361 -8.43 18.46 8.04
N LEU A 362 -7.22 18.02 8.38
CA LEU A 362 -6.63 18.16 9.70
C LEU A 362 -5.55 19.26 9.70
N ALA A 363 -5.19 19.69 10.90
CA ALA A 363 -4.03 20.52 11.19
C ALA A 363 -3.14 19.83 12.24
N LEU A 364 -1.83 19.89 12.02
CA LEU A 364 -0.81 19.44 12.95
C LEU A 364 -0.22 20.67 13.66
N LEU A 365 -0.36 20.72 14.98
CA LEU A 365 0.29 21.70 15.84
C LEU A 365 1.51 21.06 16.53
N GLY A 366 2.68 21.61 16.26
CA GLY A 366 3.93 21.25 16.92
C GLY A 366 4.26 22.21 18.06
N LEU A 367 4.54 21.66 19.24
CA LEU A 367 5.13 22.36 20.38
C LEU A 367 6.55 21.81 20.56
N GLU A 368 7.55 22.65 20.34
CA GLU A 368 8.97 22.29 20.47
C GLU A 368 9.64 23.04 21.61
N GLY A 369 10.43 22.32 22.40
CA GLY A 369 11.18 22.83 23.53
C GLY A 369 12.32 23.74 23.05
N GLY A 370 12.52 24.83 23.78
CA GLY A 370 13.58 25.79 23.52
C GLY A 370 14.89 25.44 24.22
N THR A 371 15.67 26.47 24.54
CA THR A 371 17.00 26.35 25.16
C THR A 371 16.92 26.09 26.67
N GLU A 372 15.85 26.55 27.32
CA GLU A 372 15.61 26.33 28.74
C GLU A 372 14.69 25.13 28.99
N GLU A 373 14.74 24.59 30.21
CA GLU A 373 13.87 23.49 30.62
C GLU A 373 12.52 24.02 31.13
N ALA A 374 11.43 23.45 30.62
CA ALA A 374 10.09 23.81 31.08
C ALA A 374 9.88 23.32 32.52
N ALA A 375 9.46 24.24 33.41
CA ALA A 375 9.22 23.92 34.82
C ALA A 375 8.06 22.93 35.07
N ARG A 376 7.16 22.77 34.08
CA ARG A 376 6.00 21.87 34.15
C ARG A 376 5.84 21.10 32.84
N PRO A 377 5.25 19.88 32.88
CA PRO A 377 4.97 19.11 31.67
C PRO A 377 4.04 19.87 30.70
N VAL A 378 4.57 20.22 29.51
CA VAL A 378 3.85 20.99 28.49
C VAL A 378 2.71 20.19 27.86
N GLY A 379 2.94 18.90 27.55
CA GLY A 379 1.96 18.05 26.86
C GLY A 379 0.60 17.93 27.56
N PRO A 380 0.53 17.47 28.82
CA PRO A 380 -0.73 17.38 29.56
C PRO A 380 -1.46 18.71 29.68
N ARG A 381 -0.74 19.81 29.90
CA ARG A 381 -1.32 21.16 30.00
C ARG A 381 -1.91 21.63 28.67
N ALA A 382 -1.18 21.39 27.57
CA ALA A 382 -1.66 21.71 26.24
C ALA A 382 -2.98 20.98 25.93
N LEU A 383 -3.04 19.67 26.18
CA LEU A 383 -4.24 18.87 25.96
C LEU A 383 -5.41 19.33 26.83
N GLN A 384 -5.16 19.59 28.12
CA GLN A 384 -6.18 20.09 29.05
C GLN A 384 -6.73 21.47 28.65
N ALA A 385 -5.87 22.37 28.17
CA ALA A 385 -6.29 23.69 27.72
C ALA A 385 -7.15 23.63 26.44
N LEU A 386 -6.81 22.74 25.52
CA LEU A 386 -7.62 22.48 24.32
C LEU A 386 -8.99 21.89 24.69
N GLU A 387 -9.02 20.91 25.59
CA GLU A 387 -10.27 20.30 26.08
C GLU A 387 -11.16 21.35 26.78
N ALA A 388 -10.59 22.19 27.65
CA ALA A 388 -11.32 23.28 28.31
C ALA A 388 -11.86 24.33 27.32
N ALA A 389 -11.24 24.47 26.14
CA ALA A 389 -11.74 25.30 25.06
C ALA A 389 -12.78 24.59 24.16
N GLY A 390 -13.08 23.32 24.41
CA GLY A 390 -13.96 22.50 23.56
C GLY A 390 -13.32 22.18 22.21
N ILE A 391 -12.00 22.01 22.17
CA ILE A 391 -11.24 21.61 20.98
C ILE A 391 -10.75 20.18 21.18
N ASP A 392 -11.33 19.26 20.44
CA ASP A 392 -10.94 17.85 20.49
C ASP A 392 -9.59 17.63 19.81
N ALA A 393 -8.62 17.12 20.57
CA ALA A 393 -7.38 16.60 20.04
C ALA A 393 -7.62 15.20 19.46
N TRP A 394 -7.44 15.06 18.16
CA TRP A 394 -7.71 13.82 17.43
C TRP A 394 -6.59 12.79 17.61
N MET A 395 -5.34 13.25 17.58
CA MET A 395 -4.14 12.45 17.85
C MET A 395 -3.11 13.31 18.57
N ALA A 396 -2.39 12.72 19.52
CA ALA A 396 -1.25 13.35 20.17
C ALA A 396 -0.05 12.41 20.16
N ALA A 397 1.13 12.93 19.84
CA ALA A 397 2.39 12.19 19.88
C ALA A 397 3.44 13.00 20.66
N GLN A 398 4.24 12.30 21.48
CA GLN A 398 5.27 12.91 22.31
C GLN A 398 6.53 12.05 22.29
N SER A 399 7.68 12.66 22.01
CA SER A 399 8.98 11.97 21.94
C SER A 399 9.85 12.19 23.18
N SER A 400 9.63 13.27 23.93
CA SER A 400 10.39 13.60 25.14
C SER A 400 9.49 14.34 26.14
N PRO A 401 9.53 14.01 27.45
CA PRO A 401 8.77 14.71 28.49
C PRO A 401 8.92 16.23 28.38
N GLY A 402 7.83 16.92 28.03
CA GLY A 402 7.78 18.39 28.02
C GLY A 402 8.58 19.10 26.92
N ARG A 403 9.22 18.40 25.97
CA ARG A 403 10.06 19.03 24.93
C ARG A 403 9.56 18.92 23.51
N SER A 404 8.73 17.94 23.17
CA SER A 404 8.21 17.83 21.79
C SER A 404 6.86 17.14 21.82
N VAL A 405 5.83 17.90 21.47
CA VAL A 405 4.45 17.44 21.45
C VAL A 405 3.84 17.83 20.11
N ALA A 406 3.31 16.85 19.41
CA ALA A 406 2.52 17.02 18.21
C ALA A 406 1.06 16.77 18.57
N VAL A 407 0.17 17.72 18.25
CA VAL A 407 -1.28 17.59 18.42
C VAL A 407 -1.95 17.75 17.07
N VAL A 408 -2.79 16.80 16.70
CA VAL A 408 -3.57 16.82 15.48
C VAL A 408 -5.02 17.12 15.82
N LEU A 409 -5.64 18.02 15.07
CA LEU A 409 -7.02 18.45 15.29
C LEU A 409 -7.69 18.83 13.95
N ARG A 410 -9.01 19.02 13.98
CA ARG A 410 -9.76 19.50 12.80
C ARG A 410 -9.25 20.87 12.36
N ARG A 411 -9.01 21.05 11.06
CA ARG A 411 -8.43 22.30 10.53
C ARG A 411 -9.22 23.55 10.92
N ALA A 412 -10.54 23.45 11.00
CA ALA A 412 -11.42 24.53 11.44
C ALA A 412 -11.08 25.09 12.85
N HIS A 413 -10.44 24.30 13.72
CA HIS A 413 -10.06 24.72 15.07
C HIS A 413 -8.60 25.19 15.18
N ALA A 414 -7.81 25.16 14.10
CA ALA A 414 -6.37 25.40 14.15
C ALA A 414 -5.98 26.78 14.73
N ALA A 415 -6.58 27.86 14.22
CA ALA A 415 -6.28 29.21 14.69
C ALA A 415 -6.64 29.42 16.17
N ARG A 416 -7.81 28.91 16.58
CA ARG A 416 -8.29 28.99 17.98
C ARG A 416 -7.41 28.14 18.90
N ALA A 417 -6.98 26.96 18.47
CA ALA A 417 -6.08 26.10 19.22
C ALA A 417 -4.73 26.76 19.44
N GLU A 418 -4.16 27.40 18.40
CA GLU A 418 -2.90 28.15 18.53
C GLU A 418 -3.03 29.27 19.58
N GLU A 419 -4.11 30.06 19.53
CA GLU A 419 -4.35 31.14 20.50
C GLU A 419 -4.46 30.60 21.94
N VAL A 420 -5.23 29.53 22.14
CA VAL A 420 -5.39 28.88 23.45
C VAL A 420 -4.06 28.40 24.00
N LEU A 421 -3.25 27.73 23.16
CA LEU A 421 -1.94 27.22 23.57
C LEU A 421 -0.94 28.35 23.85
N ARG A 422 -0.92 29.41 23.04
CA ARG A 422 -0.07 30.59 23.29
C ARG A 422 -0.39 31.24 24.63
N ARG A 423 -1.68 31.34 24.97
CA ARG A 423 -2.12 31.92 26.24
C ARG A 423 -1.77 31.03 27.43
N GLU A 424 -2.06 29.73 27.33
CA GLU A 424 -1.78 28.79 28.43
C GLU A 424 -0.27 28.63 28.69
N LEU A 425 0.54 28.61 27.63
CA LEU A 425 1.99 28.34 27.69
C LEU A 425 2.83 29.64 27.61
N ALA A 426 2.21 30.80 27.83
CA ALA A 426 2.89 32.10 27.78
C ALA A 426 4.16 32.16 28.66
N PRO A 427 4.17 31.65 29.91
CA PRO A 427 5.38 31.70 30.75
C PRO A 427 6.56 30.92 30.17
N GLU A 428 6.31 29.80 29.49
CA GLU A 428 7.34 29.00 28.84
C GLU A 428 7.83 29.63 27.53
N LEU A 429 6.92 30.26 26.77
CA LEU A 429 7.24 30.99 25.54
C LEU A 429 8.10 32.23 25.82
N GLU A 430 7.73 33.03 26.83
CA GLU A 430 8.43 34.28 27.19
C GLU A 430 9.85 34.03 27.69
N ARG A 431 10.09 32.90 28.37
CA ARG A 431 11.41 32.50 28.88
C ARG A 431 12.26 31.74 27.85
N GLY A 432 11.73 31.45 26.67
CA GLY A 432 12.43 30.65 25.65
C GLY A 432 12.58 29.17 26.02
N ALA A 433 11.77 28.66 26.96
CA ALA A 433 11.67 27.24 27.27
C ALA A 433 10.83 26.48 26.22
N LEU A 434 10.03 27.20 25.43
CA LEU A 434 9.24 26.66 24.32
C LEU A 434 9.33 27.61 23.11
N GLN A 435 9.38 27.05 21.91
CA GLN A 435 9.17 27.80 20.67
C GLN A 435 7.68 28.09 20.46
N PRO A 436 7.33 29.16 19.70
CA PRO A 436 5.96 29.40 19.29
C PRO A 436 5.33 28.16 18.63
N PRO A 437 4.05 27.84 18.89
CA PRO A 437 3.39 26.70 18.26
C PRO A 437 3.46 26.79 16.74
N GLN A 438 3.90 25.72 16.08
CA GLN A 438 3.98 25.64 14.63
C GLN A 438 2.74 24.94 14.07
N VAL A 439 2.02 25.58 13.17
CA VAL A 439 0.82 25.01 12.55
C VAL A 439 1.14 24.56 11.12
N ARG A 440 0.84 23.30 10.82
CA ARG A 440 0.91 22.75 9.46
C ARG A 440 -0.47 22.27 9.03
N ALA A 441 -0.97 22.83 7.94
CA ALA A 441 -2.26 22.47 7.34
C ALA A 441 -2.26 22.76 5.82
N PRO A 442 -2.99 21.99 5.01
CA PRO A 442 -3.73 20.78 5.37
C PRO A 442 -2.82 19.58 5.55
N VAL A 443 -3.10 18.74 6.54
CA VAL A 443 -2.48 17.42 6.72
C VAL A 443 -3.54 16.33 6.72
N THR A 444 -3.12 15.11 6.47
CA THR A 444 -3.98 13.92 6.48
C THR A 444 -3.43 12.91 7.47
N GLN A 445 -4.31 12.35 8.29
CA GLN A 445 -3.99 11.15 9.06
C GLN A 445 -4.27 9.93 8.20
N VAL A 446 -3.27 9.09 8.02
CA VAL A 446 -3.43 7.77 7.42
C VAL A 446 -3.22 6.73 8.51
N ALA A 447 -4.06 5.72 8.55
CA ALA A 447 -3.94 4.64 9.51
C ALA A 447 -4.09 3.27 8.86
N LEU A 448 -3.23 2.35 9.29
CA LEU A 448 -3.31 0.93 8.98
C LEU A 448 -3.97 0.23 10.16
N VAL A 449 -5.02 -0.55 9.91
CA VAL A 449 -5.76 -1.30 10.94
C VAL A 449 -5.59 -2.80 10.70
N ALA A 450 -5.32 -3.56 11.76
CA ALA A 450 -5.38 -5.02 11.77
C ALA A 450 -5.76 -5.56 13.15
N GLU A 451 -6.29 -6.78 13.19
CA GLU A 451 -6.67 -7.42 14.46
C GLU A 451 -5.50 -7.62 15.43
N ALA A 452 -4.29 -7.92 14.93
CA ALA A 452 -3.10 -8.15 15.75
C ALA A 452 -1.77 -7.79 15.04
N MET A 453 -1.55 -6.51 14.67
CA MET A 453 -0.28 -6.09 14.01
C MET A 453 0.97 -6.34 14.86
N GLY A 454 0.83 -6.36 16.20
CA GLY A 454 1.93 -6.61 17.12
C GLY A 454 2.45 -8.06 17.16
N GLN A 455 1.78 -9.01 16.52
CA GLN A 455 2.24 -10.41 16.45
C GLN A 455 2.96 -10.77 15.16
N GLY A 456 2.85 -9.94 14.11
CA GLY A 456 3.63 -10.07 12.89
C GLY A 456 4.95 -9.32 12.99
N ALA A 457 6.08 -10.01 12.82
CA ALA A 457 7.35 -9.33 12.60
C ALA A 457 7.25 -8.45 11.32
N ASN A 458 7.81 -7.25 11.37
CA ASN A 458 8.02 -6.34 10.22
C ASN A 458 6.81 -5.54 9.67
N VAL A 459 5.65 -5.44 10.34
CA VAL A 459 4.51 -4.61 9.85
C VAL A 459 4.90 -3.13 9.70
N ALA A 460 5.53 -2.53 10.71
CA ALA A 460 5.95 -1.13 10.65
C ALA A 460 7.02 -0.89 9.56
N GLY A 461 7.95 -1.83 9.37
CA GLY A 461 8.95 -1.77 8.30
C GLY A 461 8.29 -1.79 6.92
N ARG A 462 7.39 -2.75 6.68
CA ARG A 462 6.61 -2.88 5.45
C ARG A 462 5.70 -1.67 5.17
N LEU A 463 5.22 -1.01 6.24
CA LEU A 463 4.43 0.23 6.15
C LEU A 463 5.28 1.43 5.71
N PHE A 464 6.41 1.69 6.37
CA PHE A 464 7.16 2.94 6.19
C PHE A 464 8.25 2.86 5.12
N GLN A 465 8.81 1.69 4.82
CA GLN A 465 9.83 1.50 3.77
C GLN A 465 9.38 2.01 2.38
N PRO A 466 8.20 1.64 1.85
CA PRO A 466 7.77 2.11 0.54
C PRO A 466 7.45 3.61 0.53
N LEU A 467 6.97 4.17 1.65
CA LEU A 467 6.76 5.61 1.80
C LEU A 467 8.09 6.38 1.70
N GLY A 468 9.12 5.91 2.41
CA GLY A 468 10.46 6.48 2.35
C GLY A 468 11.10 6.35 0.95
N ALA A 469 10.88 5.23 0.26
CA ALA A 469 11.36 5.03 -1.10
C ALA A 469 10.75 6.02 -2.11
N LEU A 470 9.53 6.49 -1.87
CA LEU A 470 8.85 7.50 -2.68
C LEU A 470 9.09 8.95 -2.21
N GLY A 471 9.87 9.14 -1.14
CA GLY A 471 10.16 10.46 -0.57
C GLY A 471 8.98 11.09 0.20
N ILE A 472 7.98 10.29 0.60
CA ILE A 472 6.81 10.78 1.35
C ILE A 472 7.24 11.04 2.80
N ASN A 473 7.02 12.28 3.26
CA ASN A 473 7.48 12.70 4.59
C ASN A 473 6.42 12.43 5.66
N VAL A 474 6.66 11.45 6.52
CA VAL A 474 5.84 11.20 7.69
C VAL A 474 6.13 12.24 8.77
N ARG A 475 5.11 13.03 9.14
CA ARG A 475 5.22 14.18 10.07
C ARG A 475 5.05 13.79 11.53
N ALA A 476 4.22 12.79 11.82
CA ALA A 476 4.00 12.27 13.17
C ALA A 476 3.51 10.82 13.07
N ILE A 477 3.78 10.02 14.11
CA ILE A 477 3.36 8.60 14.19
C ILE A 477 2.76 8.36 15.58
N ALA A 478 1.67 7.60 15.63
CA ALA A 478 1.09 7.06 16.85
C ALA A 478 0.73 5.59 16.66
N GLN A 479 1.12 4.76 17.62
CA GLN A 479 0.71 3.36 17.70
C GLN A 479 0.09 3.12 19.07
N THR A 480 -1.07 2.50 19.08
CA THR A 480 -1.81 2.21 20.31
C THR A 480 -1.23 0.98 21.03
N ALA A 481 -1.42 0.90 22.35
CA ALA A 481 -0.97 -0.25 23.15
C ALA A 481 -1.63 -1.57 22.74
N SER A 482 -2.78 -1.51 22.08
CA SER A 482 -3.45 -2.67 21.50
C SER A 482 -2.76 -3.21 20.25
N ALA A 483 -1.83 -2.44 19.66
CA ALA A 483 -1.18 -2.72 18.38
C ALA A 483 -2.17 -3.11 17.26
N ARG A 484 -3.38 -2.53 17.31
CA ARG A 484 -4.43 -2.73 16.28
C ARG A 484 -4.44 -1.66 15.22
N SER A 485 -3.80 -0.53 15.49
CA SER A 485 -3.71 0.58 14.57
C SER A 485 -2.32 1.24 14.64
N ILE A 486 -1.79 1.63 13.48
CA ILE A 486 -0.63 2.49 13.31
C ILE A 486 -1.14 3.68 12.53
N SER A 487 -1.22 4.83 13.18
CA SER A 487 -1.60 6.10 12.58
C SER A 487 -0.39 6.96 12.33
N PHE A 488 -0.38 7.68 11.23
CA PHE A 488 0.67 8.62 10.90
C PHE A 488 0.15 9.79 10.09
N ILE A 489 0.87 10.91 10.11
CA ILE A 489 0.47 12.16 9.47
C ILE A 489 1.34 12.42 8.24
N VAL A 490 0.73 12.76 7.12
CA VAL A 490 1.40 13.22 5.88
C VAL A 490 0.85 14.57 5.45
N ASP A 491 1.54 15.26 4.55
CA ASP A 491 0.99 16.50 3.96
C ASP A 491 -0.25 16.17 3.12
N GLY A 492 -1.27 17.02 3.13
CA GLY A 492 -2.56 16.72 2.48
C GLY A 492 -2.44 16.46 0.97
N ALA A 493 -1.46 17.08 0.31
CA ALA A 493 -1.15 16.86 -1.10
C ALA A 493 -0.65 15.43 -1.42
N GLU A 494 -0.14 14.69 -0.43
CA GLU A 494 0.42 13.35 -0.57
C GLU A 494 -0.61 12.24 -0.25
N THR A 495 -1.85 12.60 0.10
CA THR A 495 -2.90 11.66 0.58
C THR A 495 -3.09 10.47 -0.36
N ALA A 496 -3.46 10.74 -1.61
CA ALA A 496 -3.80 9.67 -2.55
C ALA A 496 -2.61 8.77 -2.87
N LEU A 497 -1.40 9.33 -2.98
CA LEU A 497 -0.17 8.56 -3.17
C LEU A 497 0.11 7.68 -1.95
N THR A 498 0.03 8.25 -0.75
CA THR A 498 0.25 7.54 0.52
C THR A 498 -0.71 6.37 0.68
N VAL A 499 -2.02 6.59 0.52
CA VAL A 499 -3.04 5.55 0.69
C VAL A 499 -2.82 4.41 -0.32
N ARG A 500 -2.54 4.73 -1.59
CA ARG A 500 -2.21 3.70 -2.60
C ARG A 500 -0.95 2.91 -2.24
N THR A 501 0.12 3.60 -1.82
CA THR A 501 1.38 2.95 -1.47
C THR A 501 1.22 2.02 -0.28
N VAL A 502 0.50 2.43 0.77
CA VAL A 502 0.24 1.57 1.92
C VAL A 502 -0.67 0.41 1.54
N HIS A 503 -1.74 0.66 0.79
CA HIS A 503 -2.65 -0.41 0.37
C HIS A 503 -1.92 -1.46 -0.48
N ALA A 504 -1.15 -1.02 -1.46
CA ALA A 504 -0.26 -1.85 -2.26
C ALA A 504 0.66 -2.71 -1.39
N ALA A 505 1.30 -2.09 -0.40
CA ALA A 505 2.24 -2.78 0.47
C ALA A 505 1.61 -3.97 1.18
N PHE A 506 0.32 -3.98 1.52
CA PHE A 506 -0.32 -5.03 2.32
C PHE A 506 -1.34 -5.91 1.58
N HIS A 507 -1.96 -5.40 0.52
CA HIS A 507 -3.06 -6.08 -0.17
C HIS A 507 -2.67 -6.69 -1.53
N PHE A 508 -1.42 -6.54 -1.98
CA PHE A 508 -0.91 -7.37 -3.06
C PHE A 508 -0.48 -8.75 -2.55
N SER A 509 -0.93 -9.79 -3.24
CA SER A 509 -0.48 -11.18 -3.00
C SER A 509 0.99 -11.37 -3.38
N HIS A 510 1.51 -10.50 -4.25
CA HIS A 510 2.86 -10.58 -4.79
C HIS A 510 3.56 -9.21 -4.73
N GLU A 511 4.88 -9.19 -4.62
CA GLU A 511 5.67 -7.98 -4.86
C GLU A 511 5.61 -7.68 -6.36
N GLU A 512 5.03 -6.55 -6.73
CA GLU A 512 5.04 -6.12 -8.13
C GLU A 512 6.34 -5.38 -8.44
N VAL A 513 7.00 -5.80 -9.52
CA VAL A 513 8.24 -5.18 -10.02
C VAL A 513 7.99 -4.70 -11.44
N SER A 514 8.02 -3.38 -11.63
CA SER A 514 7.79 -2.75 -12.93
C SER A 514 9.10 -2.63 -13.71
N LEU A 515 9.16 -3.28 -14.88
CA LEU A 515 10.35 -3.36 -15.73
C LEU A 515 10.22 -2.46 -16.97
N LEU A 516 11.18 -1.56 -17.15
CA LEU A 516 11.48 -0.90 -18.42
C LEU A 516 12.71 -1.55 -19.04
N VAL A 517 12.52 -2.33 -20.11
CA VAL A 517 13.60 -3.07 -20.78
C VAL A 517 14.11 -2.28 -21.98
N LEU A 518 15.40 -1.99 -22.00
CA LEU A 518 16.11 -1.39 -23.13
C LEU A 518 16.83 -2.49 -23.90
N GLY A 519 16.55 -2.58 -25.20
CA GLY A 519 17.11 -3.58 -26.09
C GLY A 519 16.40 -4.93 -25.98
N HIS A 520 15.74 -5.35 -27.06
CA HIS A 520 15.10 -6.66 -27.19
C HIS A 520 15.83 -7.59 -28.17
N GLY A 521 17.14 -7.39 -28.34
CA GLY A 521 18.02 -8.26 -29.13
C GLY A 521 18.18 -9.67 -28.51
N VAL A 522 19.34 -10.31 -28.69
CA VAL A 522 19.54 -11.70 -28.23
C VAL A 522 19.28 -11.87 -26.73
N VAL A 523 19.84 -11.02 -25.87
CA VAL A 523 19.65 -11.12 -24.41
C VAL A 523 18.25 -10.67 -24.00
N GLY A 524 17.81 -9.50 -24.48
CA GLY A 524 16.51 -8.94 -24.12
C GLY A 524 15.33 -9.82 -24.52
N SER A 525 15.31 -10.37 -25.73
CA SER A 525 14.24 -11.28 -26.16
C SER A 525 14.21 -12.58 -25.35
N GLN A 526 15.37 -13.13 -24.97
CA GLN A 526 15.47 -14.31 -24.10
C GLN A 526 15.02 -14.00 -22.67
N LEU A 527 15.33 -12.79 -22.15
CA LEU A 527 14.80 -12.33 -20.87
C LEU A 527 13.27 -12.28 -20.89
N LEU A 528 12.67 -11.65 -21.91
CA LEU A 528 11.21 -11.56 -22.05
C LEU A 528 10.55 -12.94 -22.14
N GLU A 529 11.19 -13.91 -22.79
CA GLU A 529 10.71 -15.30 -22.87
C GLU A 529 10.81 -16.04 -21.51
N GLN A 530 11.88 -15.80 -20.74
CA GLN A 530 12.01 -16.33 -19.39
C GLN A 530 10.97 -15.71 -18.45
N LEU A 531 10.73 -14.40 -18.53
CA LEU A 531 9.66 -13.72 -17.80
C LEU A 531 8.31 -14.36 -18.11
N ARG A 532 8.01 -14.59 -19.40
CA ARG A 532 6.75 -15.21 -19.86
C ARG A 532 6.55 -16.61 -19.28
N THR A 533 7.62 -17.39 -19.20
CA THR A 533 7.56 -18.80 -18.79
C THR A 533 7.51 -18.96 -17.27
N LEU A 534 8.20 -18.07 -16.53
CA LEU A 534 8.35 -18.18 -15.08
C LEU A 534 7.35 -17.34 -14.28
N GLN A 535 6.54 -16.50 -14.92
CA GLN A 535 5.63 -15.57 -14.24
C GLN A 535 4.72 -16.25 -13.21
N GLU A 536 4.11 -17.39 -13.56
CA GLU A 536 3.24 -18.14 -12.64
C GLU A 536 4.01 -18.73 -11.46
N THR A 537 5.18 -19.34 -11.71
CA THR A 537 6.04 -19.90 -10.67
C THR A 537 6.57 -18.82 -9.72
N LEU A 538 7.01 -17.69 -10.27
CA LEU A 538 7.49 -16.55 -9.48
C LEU A 538 6.38 -15.99 -8.58
N ALA A 539 5.15 -15.88 -9.09
CA ALA A 539 4.01 -15.44 -8.32
C ALA A 539 3.65 -16.44 -7.21
N GLN A 540 3.59 -17.74 -7.52
CA GLN A 540 3.14 -18.76 -6.56
C GLN A 540 4.20 -19.11 -5.50
N GLU A 541 5.45 -19.36 -5.91
CA GLU A 541 6.50 -19.88 -5.04
C GLU A 541 7.30 -18.76 -4.37
N HIS A 542 7.53 -17.67 -5.09
CA HIS A 542 8.35 -16.55 -4.62
C HIS A 542 7.53 -15.33 -4.22
N GLY A 543 6.24 -15.30 -4.56
CA GLY A 543 5.37 -14.15 -4.38
C GLY A 543 5.86 -12.91 -5.14
N ILE A 544 6.48 -13.06 -6.30
CA ILE A 544 6.99 -11.94 -7.09
C ILE A 544 6.24 -11.91 -8.43
N GLN A 545 5.74 -10.73 -8.80
CA GLN A 545 5.10 -10.50 -10.08
C GLN A 545 5.91 -9.48 -10.88
N LEU A 546 6.50 -9.95 -11.98
CA LEU A 546 7.31 -9.11 -12.87
C LEU A 546 6.43 -8.55 -13.98
N ASN A 547 6.23 -7.23 -13.97
CA ASN A 547 5.36 -6.52 -14.90
C ASN A 547 6.23 -5.77 -15.92
N LEU A 548 6.20 -6.20 -17.20
CA LEU A 548 6.82 -5.43 -18.28
C LEU A 548 5.97 -4.19 -18.55
N VAL A 549 6.45 -3.00 -18.21
CA VAL A 549 5.70 -1.74 -18.38
C VAL A 549 6.28 -0.87 -19.49
N GLY A 550 7.52 -1.14 -19.91
CA GLY A 550 8.10 -0.46 -21.05
C GLY A 550 9.13 -1.31 -21.79
N LEU A 551 9.24 -1.06 -23.09
CA LEU A 551 10.18 -1.71 -23.99
C LEU A 551 10.70 -0.69 -25.01
N ALA A 552 12.02 -0.59 -25.15
CA ALA A 552 12.64 0.33 -26.10
C ALA A 552 13.76 -0.33 -26.91
N ASP A 553 13.92 0.09 -28.16
CA ASP A 553 15.09 -0.18 -28.99
C ASP A 553 15.64 1.13 -29.60
N SER A 554 16.56 1.03 -30.57
CA SER A 554 17.16 2.20 -31.22
C SER A 554 16.18 3.04 -32.06
N ARG A 555 14.99 2.51 -32.37
CA ARG A 555 13.99 3.13 -33.26
C ARG A 555 12.62 3.32 -32.60
N ARG A 556 12.22 2.45 -31.68
CA ARG A 556 10.86 2.42 -31.10
C ARG A 556 10.87 2.40 -29.58
N VAL A 557 9.84 2.99 -29.00
CA VAL A 557 9.60 3.03 -27.55
C VAL A 557 8.13 2.73 -27.28
N LEU A 558 7.86 1.72 -26.48
CA LEU A 558 6.53 1.35 -26.02
C LEU A 558 6.50 1.47 -24.48
N PHE A 559 5.46 2.11 -23.94
CA PHE A 559 5.28 2.24 -22.50
C PHE A 559 3.79 2.18 -22.15
N SER A 560 3.44 1.37 -21.15
CA SER A 560 2.08 1.21 -20.61
C SER A 560 2.19 0.93 -19.10
N PRO A 561 1.74 1.86 -18.23
CA PRO A 561 1.68 1.66 -16.78
C PRO A 561 0.91 0.40 -16.36
N GLU A 562 -0.09 0.00 -17.15
CA GLU A 562 -0.96 -1.14 -16.91
C GLU A 562 -0.30 -2.49 -17.28
N GLY A 563 0.85 -2.43 -17.96
CA GLY A 563 1.61 -3.60 -18.39
C GLY A 563 1.44 -3.95 -19.86
N ILE A 564 2.51 -4.48 -20.43
CA ILE A 564 2.62 -4.99 -21.80
C ILE A 564 2.53 -6.51 -21.73
N PRO A 565 1.52 -7.14 -22.36
CA PRO A 565 1.37 -8.60 -22.34
C PRO A 565 2.61 -9.30 -22.92
N LEU A 566 3.26 -10.16 -22.13
CA LEU A 566 4.47 -10.88 -22.52
C LEU A 566 4.28 -11.84 -23.72
N LYS A 567 3.03 -12.21 -24.04
CA LYS A 567 2.72 -13.00 -25.25
C LYS A 567 2.68 -12.16 -26.53
N GLN A 568 2.49 -10.84 -26.41
CA GLN A 568 2.20 -9.94 -27.53
C GLN A 568 3.18 -8.76 -27.63
N TRP A 569 4.30 -8.81 -26.90
CA TRP A 569 5.21 -7.66 -26.83
C TRP A 569 5.83 -7.33 -28.20
N ARG A 570 6.08 -8.36 -29.05
CA ARG A 570 6.66 -8.19 -30.39
C ARG A 570 5.71 -7.45 -31.32
N GLU A 571 4.47 -7.92 -31.46
CA GLU A 571 3.51 -7.24 -32.34
C GLU A 571 3.23 -5.81 -31.85
N ARG A 572 3.17 -5.62 -30.53
CA ARG A 572 2.93 -4.30 -29.94
C ARG A 572 4.07 -3.32 -30.24
N ILE A 573 5.34 -3.69 -30.00
CA ILE A 573 6.44 -2.77 -30.29
C ILE A 573 6.60 -2.52 -31.79
N GLU A 574 6.28 -3.49 -32.64
CA GLU A 574 6.30 -3.32 -34.10
C GLU A 574 5.20 -2.40 -34.63
N SER A 575 4.07 -2.32 -33.92
CA SER A 575 2.96 -1.42 -34.27
C SER A 575 3.19 0.05 -33.92
N VAL A 576 4.19 0.36 -33.08
CA VAL A 576 4.49 1.74 -32.66
C VAL A 576 5.34 2.44 -33.75
N PRO A 577 5.03 3.70 -34.11
CA PRO A 577 5.84 4.46 -35.05
C PRO A 577 7.29 4.63 -34.55
N GLU A 578 8.23 4.73 -35.49
CA GLU A 578 9.61 5.05 -35.14
C GLU A 578 9.68 6.47 -34.54
N GLY A 579 10.40 6.61 -33.44
CA GLY A 579 10.47 7.83 -32.65
C GLY A 579 11.34 7.72 -31.40
N ALA A 580 12.07 6.61 -31.22
CA ALA A 580 13.01 6.48 -30.12
C ALA A 580 14.13 7.50 -30.23
N SER A 581 14.41 8.17 -29.12
CA SER A 581 15.58 9.02 -28.95
C SER A 581 15.97 9.04 -27.47
N PRO A 582 17.22 9.40 -27.12
CA PRO A 582 17.62 9.49 -25.72
C PRO A 582 16.71 10.38 -24.85
N PRO A 583 16.25 11.56 -25.33
CA PRO A 583 15.27 12.36 -24.57
C PRO A 583 13.92 11.65 -24.36
N VAL A 584 13.43 10.91 -25.37
CA VAL A 584 12.16 10.17 -25.26
C VAL A 584 12.26 9.03 -24.24
N VAL A 585 13.35 8.26 -24.27
CA VAL A 585 13.58 7.19 -23.27
C VAL A 585 13.75 7.77 -21.87
N ARG A 586 14.48 8.88 -21.75
CA ARG A 586 14.66 9.60 -20.48
C ARG A 586 13.32 10.10 -19.90
N ALA A 587 12.42 10.60 -20.75
CA ALA A 587 11.09 11.03 -20.31
C ALA A 587 10.23 9.91 -19.69
N LEU A 588 10.54 8.63 -19.97
CA LEU A 588 9.84 7.49 -19.36
C LEU A 588 10.19 7.26 -17.89
N LEU A 589 11.27 7.85 -17.37
CA LEU A 589 11.65 7.68 -15.97
C LEU A 589 10.61 8.28 -15.01
N GLU A 590 9.97 9.38 -15.38
CA GLU A 590 8.94 10.05 -14.56
C GLU A 590 7.66 9.22 -14.36
N PRO A 591 7.03 8.63 -15.39
CA PRO A 591 5.93 7.71 -15.16
C PRO A 591 6.40 6.39 -14.54
N LEU A 592 7.59 5.89 -14.87
CA LEU A 592 8.13 4.65 -14.31
C LEU A 592 8.32 4.74 -12.78
N ARG A 593 8.87 5.84 -12.25
CA ARG A 593 9.10 5.99 -10.79
C ARG A 593 7.84 5.97 -9.93
N ARG A 594 6.65 6.09 -10.54
CA ARG A 594 5.36 6.04 -9.84
C ARG A 594 4.80 4.62 -9.72
N LEU A 595 5.47 3.64 -10.32
CA LEU A 595 5.05 2.25 -10.34
C LEU A 595 5.76 1.44 -9.24
N PRO A 596 5.20 0.28 -8.83
CA PRO A 596 5.83 -0.60 -7.84
C PRO A 596 7.22 -1.07 -8.26
N VAL A 597 8.19 -0.97 -7.34
CA VAL A 597 9.60 -1.39 -7.49
C VAL A 597 10.13 -1.14 -8.92
N PRO A 598 10.35 0.13 -9.30
CA PRO A 598 10.70 0.46 -10.68
C PRO A 598 12.14 0.06 -11.01
N VAL A 599 12.32 -0.73 -12.08
CA VAL A 599 13.64 -1.21 -12.54
C VAL A 599 13.85 -0.88 -14.01
N LEU A 600 14.95 -0.19 -14.30
CA LEU A 600 15.50 -0.02 -15.63
C LEU A 600 16.43 -1.19 -15.95
N VAL A 601 16.12 -1.94 -17.00
CA VAL A 601 16.90 -3.11 -17.44
C VAL A 601 17.60 -2.78 -18.76
N ASP A 602 18.92 -2.63 -18.77
CA ASP A 602 19.70 -2.35 -19.97
C ASP A 602 20.33 -3.63 -20.55
N CYS A 603 19.68 -4.16 -21.58
CA CYS A 603 20.16 -5.29 -22.39
C CYS A 603 20.81 -4.83 -23.71
N THR A 604 21.16 -3.55 -23.84
CA THR A 604 21.78 -2.98 -25.05
C THR A 604 23.31 -3.09 -25.04
N ALA A 605 23.92 -2.78 -26.18
CA ALA A 605 25.34 -2.45 -26.29
C ALA A 605 25.54 -0.95 -26.60
N ALA A 606 24.58 -0.09 -26.23
CA ALA A 606 24.61 1.33 -26.56
C ALA A 606 25.66 2.10 -25.73
N SER A 607 26.24 3.14 -26.32
CA SER A 607 27.10 4.11 -25.63
C SER A 607 26.23 5.26 -25.06
N GLY A 608 26.71 5.99 -24.05
CA GLY A 608 25.99 7.16 -23.50
C GLY A 608 24.90 6.83 -22.47
N MET A 609 24.84 5.59 -21.98
CA MET A 609 23.82 5.14 -21.03
C MET A 609 24.07 5.65 -19.60
N GLU A 610 25.29 6.08 -19.29
CA GLU A 610 25.70 6.60 -17.98
C GLU A 610 24.83 7.76 -17.48
N GLU A 611 24.41 8.69 -18.36
CA GLU A 611 23.53 9.79 -17.96
C GLU A 611 22.12 9.30 -17.60
N LEU A 612 21.60 8.35 -18.38
CA LEU A 612 20.28 7.77 -18.11
C LEU A 612 20.28 7.03 -16.77
N TYR A 613 21.35 6.31 -16.45
CA TYR A 613 21.48 5.61 -15.17
C TYR A 613 21.50 6.59 -13.99
N LEU A 614 22.27 7.68 -14.11
CA LEU A 614 22.33 8.72 -13.07
C LEU A 614 20.96 9.35 -12.80
N GLU A 615 20.18 9.60 -13.85
CA GLU A 615 18.83 10.14 -13.73
C GLU A 615 17.83 9.12 -13.18
N ALA A 616 17.96 7.86 -13.57
CA ALA A 616 17.18 6.76 -13.02
C ALA A 616 17.39 6.66 -11.50
N PHE A 617 18.65 6.66 -11.04
CA PHE A 617 18.95 6.60 -9.59
C PHE A 617 18.36 7.79 -8.82
N ARG A 618 18.51 9.01 -9.34
CA ARG A 618 17.93 10.23 -8.72
C ARG A 618 16.40 10.21 -8.70
N SER A 619 15.79 9.53 -9.67
CA SER A 619 14.35 9.35 -9.76
C SER A 619 13.83 8.18 -8.91
N GLY A 620 14.68 7.53 -8.10
CA GLY A 620 14.26 6.40 -7.26
C GLY A 620 14.09 5.08 -8.02
N ILE A 621 14.76 4.92 -9.17
CA ILE A 621 14.67 3.74 -10.04
C ILE A 621 15.93 2.88 -9.88
N HIS A 622 15.77 1.56 -9.78
CA HIS A 622 16.88 0.59 -9.74
C HIS A 622 17.41 0.32 -11.16
N VAL A 623 18.68 -0.06 -11.30
CA VAL A 623 19.28 -0.38 -12.61
C VAL A 623 19.87 -1.79 -12.60
N VAL A 624 19.49 -2.58 -13.61
CA VAL A 624 20.10 -3.87 -13.94
C VAL A 624 20.70 -3.77 -15.34
N ALA A 625 21.99 -4.01 -15.52
CA ALA A 625 22.67 -3.78 -16.79
C ALA A 625 23.48 -5.00 -17.25
N ALA A 626 23.21 -5.47 -18.47
CA ALA A 626 24.11 -6.34 -19.23
C ALA A 626 25.11 -5.54 -20.09
N ASN A 627 24.95 -4.21 -20.14
CA ASN A 627 25.79 -3.30 -20.88
C ASN A 627 27.11 -3.00 -20.13
N LYS A 628 28.24 -3.36 -20.74
CA LYS A 628 29.59 -3.16 -20.19
C LYS A 628 30.10 -1.72 -20.33
N LYS A 629 29.57 -0.95 -21.29
CA LYS A 629 30.15 0.35 -21.66
C LYS A 629 30.11 1.35 -20.50
N PRO A 630 29.00 1.53 -19.76
CA PRO A 630 28.95 2.44 -18.60
C PRO A 630 29.96 2.09 -17.50
N LEU A 631 30.21 0.80 -17.28
CA LEU A 631 31.16 0.32 -16.27
C LEU A 631 32.63 0.54 -16.62
N THR A 632 32.90 0.86 -17.89
CA THR A 632 34.26 1.00 -18.44
C THR A 632 34.56 2.43 -18.92
N GLN A 633 33.67 3.38 -18.61
CA GLN A 633 33.92 4.82 -18.77
C GLN A 633 35.08 5.30 -17.89
N PRO A 634 35.61 6.51 -18.09
CA PRO A 634 36.62 7.10 -17.21
C PRO A 634 36.27 6.96 -15.74
N LEU A 635 37.28 6.81 -14.89
CA LEU A 635 37.13 6.48 -13.46
C LEU A 635 36.11 7.39 -12.75
N GLU A 636 36.14 8.69 -13.02
CA GLU A 636 35.21 9.69 -12.46
C GLU A 636 33.74 9.38 -12.74
N VAL A 637 33.42 8.90 -13.95
CA VAL A 637 32.04 8.55 -14.35
C VAL A 637 31.59 7.29 -13.61
N TRP A 638 32.48 6.30 -13.49
CA TRP A 638 32.22 5.07 -12.73
C TRP A 638 31.95 5.37 -11.25
N GLU A 639 32.81 6.18 -10.61
CA GLU A 639 32.63 6.59 -9.22
C GLU A 639 31.32 7.36 -9.04
N ARG A 640 30.97 8.24 -9.98
CA ARG A 640 29.71 8.99 -9.97
C ARG A 640 28.49 8.09 -10.08
N LEU A 641 28.52 7.05 -10.92
CA LEU A 641 27.44 6.06 -11.02
C LEU A 641 27.23 5.35 -9.69
N ARG A 642 28.30 4.84 -9.08
CA ARG A 642 28.25 4.10 -7.82
C ARG A 642 27.79 4.98 -6.66
N SER A 643 28.35 6.18 -6.54
CA SER A 643 27.98 7.11 -5.46
C SER A 643 26.55 7.60 -5.58
N THR A 644 26.07 7.88 -6.80
CA THR A 644 24.68 8.31 -7.02
C THR A 644 23.69 7.19 -6.70
N ALA A 645 23.97 5.95 -7.11
CA ALA A 645 23.14 4.80 -6.74
C ALA A 645 23.07 4.65 -5.21
N HIS A 646 24.22 4.72 -4.53
CA HIS A 646 24.30 4.62 -3.06
C HIS A 646 23.53 5.73 -2.33
N LEU A 647 23.74 7.00 -2.72
CA LEU A 647 23.10 8.16 -2.11
C LEU A 647 21.57 8.15 -2.24
N ASN A 648 21.04 7.56 -3.32
CA ASN A 648 19.59 7.45 -3.55
C ASN A 648 19.01 6.10 -3.09
N HIS A 649 19.79 5.29 -2.38
CA HIS A 649 19.41 3.95 -1.91
C HIS A 649 18.90 3.03 -3.04
N ARG A 650 19.51 3.13 -4.23
CA ARG A 650 19.14 2.32 -5.39
C ARG A 650 20.13 1.21 -5.67
N ALA A 651 19.58 0.08 -6.10
CA ALA A 651 20.38 -1.07 -6.50
C ALA A 651 20.95 -0.84 -7.90
N TYR A 652 22.23 -1.19 -8.07
CA TYR A 652 22.90 -1.24 -9.36
C TYR A 652 23.55 -2.61 -9.54
N HIS A 653 22.92 -3.47 -10.34
CA HIS A 653 23.38 -4.83 -10.61
C HIS A 653 23.80 -5.00 -12.07
N TYR A 654 24.82 -5.80 -12.31
CA TYR A 654 25.44 -5.98 -13.63
C TYR A 654 26.29 -7.26 -13.67
N GLU A 655 25.84 -8.32 -13.00
CA GLU A 655 26.56 -9.59 -12.90
C GLU A 655 26.95 -10.10 -14.28
N THR A 656 26.03 -9.93 -15.24
CA THR A 656 26.15 -10.52 -16.57
C THR A 656 27.13 -9.81 -17.51
N THR A 657 27.74 -8.73 -17.03
CA THR A 657 28.76 -8.01 -17.80
C THR A 657 30.06 -8.78 -17.89
N VAL A 658 30.32 -9.70 -16.94
CA VAL A 658 31.49 -10.60 -16.92
C VAL A 658 31.04 -12.04 -16.68
N GLY A 659 31.34 -12.95 -17.61
CA GLY A 659 31.01 -14.37 -17.44
C GLY A 659 29.55 -14.76 -17.75
N ALA A 660 28.82 -13.94 -18.50
CA ALA A 660 27.44 -14.21 -18.94
C ALA A 660 26.44 -14.41 -17.80
N GLY A 661 26.18 -15.64 -17.35
CA GLY A 661 25.32 -15.92 -16.20
C GLY A 661 26.08 -16.45 -14.98
N LEU A 662 27.40 -16.56 -15.07
CA LEU A 662 28.24 -17.03 -13.97
C LEU A 662 28.33 -15.98 -12.86
N PRO A 663 28.36 -16.38 -11.58
CA PRO A 663 28.40 -15.45 -10.44
C PRO A 663 29.81 -14.91 -10.19
N VAL A 664 30.50 -14.40 -11.22
CA VAL A 664 31.88 -13.92 -11.15
C VAL A 664 32.01 -12.65 -10.30
N ILE A 665 31.22 -11.62 -10.60
CA ILE A 665 31.30 -10.31 -9.95
C ILE A 665 30.83 -10.43 -8.51
N GLN A 666 29.73 -11.15 -8.27
CA GLN A 666 29.22 -11.38 -6.93
C GLN A 666 30.25 -12.12 -6.07
N THR A 667 30.89 -13.17 -6.60
CA THR A 667 31.94 -13.91 -5.88
C THR A 667 33.09 -12.98 -5.47
N LEU A 668 33.58 -12.15 -6.41
CA LEU A 668 34.64 -11.18 -6.11
C LEU A 668 34.21 -10.17 -5.04
N LYS A 669 32.99 -9.63 -5.16
CA LYS A 669 32.43 -8.70 -4.17
C LYS A 669 32.36 -9.31 -2.79
N ASP A 670 31.97 -10.58 -2.66
CA ASP A 670 31.84 -11.24 -1.37
C ASP A 670 33.20 -11.54 -0.73
N LEU A 671 34.21 -11.90 -1.53
CA LEU A 671 35.60 -12.02 -1.05
C LEU A 671 36.09 -10.69 -0.46
N VAL A 672 35.94 -9.59 -1.22
CA VAL A 672 36.39 -8.25 -0.80
C VAL A 672 35.60 -7.74 0.40
N ARG A 673 34.27 -7.87 0.38
CA ARG A 673 33.38 -7.39 1.47
C ARG A 673 33.60 -8.12 2.78
N THR A 674 33.99 -9.38 2.74
CA THR A 674 34.34 -10.16 3.95
C THR A 674 35.78 -9.92 4.42
N GLY A 675 36.49 -8.97 3.82
CA GLY A 675 37.85 -8.57 4.21
C GLY A 675 38.96 -9.48 3.69
N ASP A 676 38.70 -10.34 2.71
CA ASP A 676 39.74 -11.13 2.05
C ASP A 676 40.59 -10.23 1.12
N ARG A 677 41.89 -10.50 1.05
CA ARG A 677 42.81 -9.76 0.17
C ARG A 677 43.03 -10.58 -1.09
N VAL A 678 42.63 -10.03 -2.22
CA VAL A 678 42.82 -10.65 -3.53
C VAL A 678 44.23 -10.35 -4.04
N HIS A 679 45.04 -11.39 -4.25
CA HIS A 679 46.43 -11.32 -4.73
C HIS A 679 46.52 -11.46 -6.24
N GLY A 680 45.51 -12.06 -6.88
CA GLY A 680 45.46 -12.15 -8.32
C GLY A 680 44.12 -12.64 -8.84
N VAL A 681 43.76 -12.18 -10.02
CA VAL A 681 42.61 -12.69 -10.77
C VAL A 681 43.08 -13.08 -12.16
N GLU A 682 42.81 -14.32 -12.56
CA GLU A 682 43.04 -14.76 -13.93
C GLU A 682 41.73 -15.22 -14.57
N GLY A 683 41.47 -14.84 -15.81
CA GLY A 683 40.25 -15.28 -16.47
C GLY A 683 40.34 -15.36 -17.98
N SER A 684 39.57 -16.27 -18.57
CA SER A 684 39.32 -16.31 -20.01
C SER A 684 37.92 -15.77 -20.28
N PHE A 685 37.88 -14.61 -20.95
CA PHE A 685 36.67 -13.80 -21.10
C PHE A 685 36.10 -13.76 -22.53
N SER A 686 36.82 -14.32 -23.50
CA SER A 686 36.42 -14.34 -24.92
C SER A 686 36.28 -15.78 -25.42
N GLY A 687 35.05 -16.18 -25.76
CA GLY A 687 34.78 -17.48 -26.38
C GLY A 687 35.46 -17.61 -27.75
N THR A 688 35.46 -16.53 -28.54
CA THR A 688 36.12 -16.48 -29.86
C THR A 688 37.61 -16.75 -29.74
N LEU A 689 38.32 -16.01 -28.88
CA LEU A 689 39.77 -16.16 -28.71
C LEU A 689 40.14 -17.47 -28.02
N GLY A 690 39.29 -17.98 -27.13
CA GLY A 690 39.40 -19.32 -26.56
C GLY A 690 39.34 -20.40 -27.64
N TYR A 691 38.34 -20.33 -28.53
CA TYR A 691 38.20 -21.24 -29.67
C TYR A 691 39.40 -21.16 -30.61
N LEU A 692 39.83 -19.96 -31.00
CA LEU A 692 41.00 -19.78 -31.87
C LEU A 692 42.26 -20.36 -31.25
N SER A 693 42.51 -20.08 -29.96
CA SER A 693 43.64 -20.65 -29.23
C SER A 693 43.62 -22.18 -29.27
N GLN A 694 42.44 -22.79 -29.10
CA GLN A 694 42.29 -24.25 -29.17
C GLN A 694 42.55 -24.78 -30.58
N GLN A 695 41.95 -24.20 -31.62
CA GLN A 695 42.14 -24.65 -33.01
C GLN A 695 43.59 -24.56 -33.45
N LEU A 696 44.28 -23.47 -33.10
CA LEU A 696 45.73 -23.34 -33.32
C LEU A 696 46.50 -24.45 -32.60
N MET A 697 46.18 -24.69 -31.32
CA MET A 697 46.77 -25.78 -30.53
C MET A 697 46.41 -27.19 -31.03
N ASP A 698 45.42 -27.34 -31.91
CA ASP A 698 45.06 -28.58 -32.63
C ASP A 698 45.74 -28.66 -34.01
N GLY A 699 46.50 -27.64 -34.42
CA GLY A 699 47.29 -27.61 -35.64
C GLY A 699 46.57 -26.99 -36.84
N VAL A 700 45.43 -26.33 -36.61
CA VAL A 700 44.71 -25.61 -37.67
C VAL A 700 45.40 -24.26 -37.92
N PRO A 701 45.66 -23.87 -39.19
CA PRO A 701 46.19 -22.54 -39.50
C PRO A 701 45.27 -21.40 -39.00
N LEU A 702 45.85 -20.25 -38.67
CA LEU A 702 45.13 -19.09 -38.10
C LEU A 702 44.03 -18.60 -39.04
N SER A 703 44.35 -18.38 -40.31
CA SER A 703 43.42 -17.89 -41.34
C SER A 703 42.18 -18.79 -41.44
N LYS A 704 42.40 -20.10 -41.48
CA LYS A 704 41.34 -21.13 -41.52
C LYS A 704 40.54 -21.15 -40.22
N ALA A 705 41.20 -21.08 -39.06
CA ALA A 705 40.52 -21.06 -37.77
C ALA A 705 39.59 -19.84 -37.63
N VAL A 706 40.03 -18.66 -38.08
CA VAL A 706 39.21 -17.43 -38.07
C VAL A 706 38.06 -17.51 -39.06
N ARG A 707 38.28 -18.00 -40.30
CA ARG A 707 37.17 -18.24 -41.26
C ARG A 707 36.13 -19.18 -40.68
N THR A 708 36.55 -20.32 -40.12
CA THR A 708 35.63 -21.28 -39.50
C THR A 708 34.92 -20.70 -38.28
N ALA A 709 35.58 -19.88 -37.46
CA ALA A 709 34.94 -19.20 -36.33
C ALA A 709 33.83 -18.25 -36.82
N ARG A 710 34.07 -17.50 -37.89
CA ARG A 710 33.08 -16.62 -38.53
C ARG A 710 31.90 -17.41 -39.13
N GLU A 711 32.18 -18.48 -39.86
CA GLU A 711 31.15 -19.37 -40.43
C GLU A 711 30.25 -20.00 -39.36
N LYS A 712 30.82 -20.32 -38.19
CA LYS A 712 30.09 -20.83 -37.02
C LYS A 712 29.39 -19.74 -36.20
N GLY A 713 29.55 -18.46 -36.57
CA GLY A 713 28.97 -17.32 -35.87
C GLY A 713 29.59 -17.05 -34.49
N PHE A 714 30.84 -17.46 -34.26
CA PHE A 714 31.55 -17.16 -33.02
C PHE A 714 32.14 -15.75 -33.00
N THR A 715 32.45 -15.17 -34.15
CA THR A 715 32.98 -13.80 -34.26
C THR A 715 31.84 -12.80 -34.44
N GLU A 716 32.12 -11.53 -34.14
CA GLU A 716 31.36 -10.39 -34.65
C GLU A 716 31.37 -10.34 -36.20
N PRO A 717 30.49 -9.55 -36.85
CA PRO A 717 30.43 -9.46 -38.31
C PRO A 717 31.80 -9.19 -38.96
N HIS A 718 32.63 -8.39 -38.28
CA HIS A 718 34.04 -8.23 -38.61
C HIS A 718 34.93 -8.86 -37.53
N PRO A 719 35.68 -9.94 -37.81
CA PRO A 719 36.46 -10.68 -36.80
C PRO A 719 37.50 -9.84 -36.05
N ARG A 720 38.05 -8.78 -36.66
CA ARG A 720 38.98 -7.84 -36.01
C ARG A 720 38.51 -7.34 -34.65
N GLU A 721 37.20 -7.20 -34.43
CA GLU A 721 36.65 -6.70 -33.17
C GLU A 721 36.91 -7.66 -32.01
N ASP A 722 36.79 -8.97 -32.25
CA ASP A 722 37.19 -10.00 -31.31
C ASP A 722 38.73 -10.08 -31.17
N LEU A 723 39.44 -10.09 -32.30
CA LEU A 723 40.90 -10.25 -32.34
C LEU A 723 41.66 -9.08 -31.69
N ALA A 724 41.04 -7.92 -31.53
CA ALA A 724 41.60 -6.77 -30.83
C ALA A 724 41.74 -7.00 -29.31
N GLY A 725 40.98 -7.92 -28.72
CA GLY A 725 41.01 -8.21 -27.27
C GLY A 725 40.31 -7.16 -26.38
N THR A 726 39.70 -6.13 -26.97
CA THR A 726 39.12 -5.00 -26.23
C THR A 726 37.92 -5.40 -25.36
N ASP A 727 37.10 -6.37 -25.78
CA ASP A 727 35.99 -6.88 -24.97
C ASP A 727 36.50 -7.63 -23.72
N ALA A 728 37.56 -8.44 -23.86
CA ALA A 728 38.21 -9.10 -22.73
C ALA A 728 38.85 -8.07 -21.77
N ALA A 729 39.45 -7.00 -22.30
CA ALA A 729 39.96 -5.88 -21.50
C ALA A 729 38.86 -5.16 -20.71
N ARG A 730 37.70 -4.88 -21.33
CA ARG A 730 36.54 -4.30 -20.63
C ARG A 730 36.07 -5.18 -19.48
N LYS A 731 35.94 -6.49 -19.71
CA LYS A 731 35.52 -7.46 -18.68
C LYS A 731 36.52 -7.53 -17.52
N ALA A 732 37.81 -7.56 -17.83
CA ALA A 732 38.86 -7.58 -16.82
C ALA A 732 38.93 -6.27 -16.02
N LEU A 733 38.72 -5.12 -16.67
CA LEU A 733 38.65 -3.81 -16.00
C LEU A 733 37.50 -3.74 -14.99
N ILE A 734 36.33 -4.30 -15.34
CA ILE A 734 35.19 -4.37 -14.41
C ILE A 734 35.59 -5.11 -13.13
N LEU A 735 36.25 -6.28 -13.24
CA LEU A 735 36.73 -7.02 -12.08
C LEU A 735 37.79 -6.26 -11.28
N ALA A 736 38.75 -5.62 -11.95
CA ALA A 736 39.77 -4.83 -11.28
C ALA A 736 39.15 -3.69 -10.44
N ARG A 737 38.16 -2.98 -11.00
CA ARG A 737 37.42 -1.93 -10.28
C ARG A 737 36.64 -2.45 -9.09
N GLU A 738 36.05 -3.64 -9.21
CA GLU A 738 35.30 -4.27 -8.12
C GLU A 738 36.18 -4.75 -6.96
N GLN A 739 37.43 -5.08 -7.26
CA GLN A 739 38.45 -5.32 -6.25
C GLN A 739 38.87 -4.04 -5.50
N GLY A 740 38.55 -2.86 -6.04
CA GLY A 740 38.95 -1.56 -5.49
C GLY A 740 40.16 -0.93 -6.18
N LEU A 741 40.53 -1.40 -7.38
CA LEU A 741 41.60 -0.79 -8.18
C LEU A 741 41.07 0.38 -9.00
N ASN A 742 41.73 1.53 -8.88
CA ASN A 742 41.38 2.76 -9.57
C ASN A 742 42.01 2.82 -10.97
N LEU A 743 41.52 1.98 -11.88
CA LEU A 743 42.02 1.87 -13.25
C LEU A 743 41.01 2.37 -14.28
N SER A 744 41.50 2.82 -15.43
CA SER A 744 40.76 3.12 -16.65
C SER A 744 41.19 2.18 -17.78
N LEU A 745 40.45 2.17 -18.90
CA LEU A 745 40.78 1.32 -20.06
C LEU A 745 42.18 1.60 -20.63
N GLU A 746 42.67 2.83 -20.47
CA GLU A 746 44.00 3.28 -20.91
C GLU A 746 45.13 2.65 -20.09
N ASP A 747 44.85 2.24 -18.84
CA ASP A 747 45.82 1.58 -17.95
C ASP A 747 45.94 0.07 -18.21
N VAL A 748 45.13 -0.46 -19.14
CA VAL A 748 45.10 -1.89 -19.45
C VAL A 748 46.09 -2.21 -20.57
N GLU A 749 47.11 -3.02 -20.28
CA GLU A 749 48.01 -3.52 -21.32
C GLU A 749 47.30 -4.61 -22.13
N VAL A 750 46.88 -4.26 -23.35
CA VAL A 750 46.23 -5.20 -24.27
C VAL A 750 47.21 -5.59 -25.37
N GLU A 751 47.59 -6.88 -25.39
CA GLU A 751 48.23 -7.53 -26.54
C GLU A 751 47.13 -8.16 -27.41
N PRO A 752 46.87 -7.64 -28.61
CA PRO A 752 45.86 -8.22 -29.48
C PRO A 752 46.25 -9.62 -29.95
N PHE A 753 45.28 -10.41 -30.42
CA PHE A 753 45.54 -11.79 -30.85
C PHE A 753 46.41 -11.87 -32.12
N VAL A 754 46.35 -10.83 -32.95
CA VAL A 754 47.17 -10.64 -34.16
C VAL A 754 47.86 -9.28 -34.12
N PRO A 755 48.95 -9.06 -34.88
CA PRO A 755 49.64 -7.78 -34.89
C PRO A 755 48.69 -6.62 -35.25
N ARG A 756 48.88 -5.46 -34.59
CA ARG A 756 47.96 -4.30 -34.67
C ARG A 756 47.73 -3.80 -36.10
N GLU A 757 48.75 -3.87 -36.95
CA GLU A 757 48.68 -3.49 -38.37
C GLU A 757 47.58 -4.24 -39.16
N TYR A 758 47.22 -5.47 -38.76
CA TYR A 758 46.15 -6.23 -39.42
C TYR A 758 44.76 -5.80 -38.96
N LEU A 759 44.63 -5.16 -37.79
CA LEU A 759 43.33 -4.74 -37.25
C LEU A 759 42.81 -3.44 -37.89
N GLU A 760 43.66 -2.74 -38.65
CA GLU A 760 43.28 -1.50 -39.34
C GLU A 760 42.51 -1.74 -40.64
N GLU A 761 42.61 -2.95 -41.23
CA GLU A 761 41.87 -3.31 -42.43
C GLU A 761 40.37 -3.39 -42.14
N ALA A 762 39.58 -2.65 -42.93
CA ALA A 762 38.14 -2.52 -42.76
C ALA A 762 37.35 -3.46 -43.68
N ASP A 763 37.96 -3.96 -44.76
CA ASP A 763 37.36 -4.96 -45.62
C ASP A 763 37.60 -6.38 -45.08
N VAL A 764 36.50 -7.10 -44.83
CA VAL A 764 36.53 -8.42 -44.17
C VAL A 764 37.32 -9.45 -44.99
N GLU A 765 37.19 -9.47 -46.32
CA GLU A 765 37.86 -10.50 -47.14
C GLU A 765 39.35 -10.19 -47.31
N ARG A 766 39.73 -8.92 -47.45
CA ARG A 766 41.14 -8.50 -47.41
C ARG A 766 41.77 -8.79 -46.06
N PHE A 767 41.06 -8.54 -44.96
CA PHE A 767 41.51 -8.89 -43.62
C PHE A 767 41.79 -10.40 -43.51
N LEU A 768 40.82 -11.25 -43.90
CA LEU A 768 40.96 -12.71 -43.84
C LEU A 768 42.10 -13.23 -44.72
N THR A 769 42.27 -12.67 -45.91
CA THR A 769 43.38 -13.03 -46.82
C THR A 769 44.73 -12.56 -46.25
N GLY A 770 44.76 -11.40 -45.59
CA GLY A 770 45.95 -10.90 -44.89
C GLY A 770 46.45 -11.85 -43.81
N LEU A 771 45.55 -12.52 -43.08
CA LEU A 771 45.90 -13.47 -42.03
C LEU A 771 46.68 -14.70 -42.55
N GLU A 772 46.56 -15.06 -43.82
CA GLU A 772 47.30 -16.18 -44.41
C GLU A 772 48.83 -15.97 -44.32
N LYS A 773 49.27 -14.71 -44.33
CA LYS A 773 50.69 -14.34 -44.15
C LYS A 773 51.21 -14.68 -42.74
N LEU A 774 50.32 -14.79 -41.77
CA LEU A 774 50.63 -15.08 -40.37
C LEU A 774 50.60 -16.59 -40.05
N ASP A 775 50.03 -17.42 -40.94
CA ASP A 775 49.84 -18.85 -40.67
C ASP A 775 51.13 -19.58 -40.34
N ARG A 776 52.20 -19.33 -41.10
CA ARG A 776 53.51 -19.96 -40.88
C ARG A 776 54.10 -19.53 -39.52
N THR A 777 54.01 -18.24 -39.20
CA THR A 777 54.53 -17.68 -37.94
C THR A 777 53.79 -18.25 -36.73
N PHE A 778 52.46 -18.33 -36.80
CA PHE A 778 51.66 -18.93 -35.74
C PHE A 778 51.92 -20.44 -35.61
N THR A 779 52.01 -21.17 -36.72
CA THR A 779 52.30 -22.61 -36.71
C THR A 779 53.64 -22.89 -36.00
N SER A 780 54.71 -22.17 -36.37
CA SER A 780 56.01 -22.30 -35.70
C SER A 780 55.94 -21.94 -34.21
N ARG A 781 55.18 -20.90 -33.83
CA ARG A 781 54.98 -20.52 -32.42
C ARG A 781 54.28 -21.64 -31.64
N ILE A 782 53.25 -22.26 -32.21
CA ILE A 782 52.50 -23.35 -31.57
C ILE A 782 53.36 -24.62 -31.43
N GLU A 783 54.14 -24.98 -32.45
CA GLU A 783 55.04 -26.13 -32.40
C GLU A 783 56.09 -25.97 -31.28
N GLY A 784 56.67 -24.77 -31.14
CA GLY A 784 57.56 -24.45 -30.04
C GLY A 784 56.89 -24.60 -28.66
N LEU A 785 55.69 -24.05 -28.49
CA LEU A 785 54.94 -24.18 -27.24
C LEU A 785 54.60 -25.64 -26.91
N ARG A 786 54.22 -26.45 -27.91
CA ARG A 786 53.95 -27.88 -27.72
C ARG A 786 55.22 -28.65 -27.30
N ALA A 787 56.37 -28.33 -27.88
CA ALA A 787 57.65 -28.94 -27.50
C ALA A 787 58.03 -28.63 -26.04
N GLU A 788 57.69 -27.44 -25.54
CA GLU A 788 57.85 -27.04 -24.14
C GLU A 788 56.74 -27.58 -23.21
N GLY A 789 55.78 -28.35 -23.72
CA GLY A 789 54.65 -28.85 -22.93
C GLY A 789 53.67 -27.76 -22.48
N LYS A 790 53.63 -26.61 -23.16
CA LYS A 790 52.73 -25.49 -22.88
C LYS A 790 51.56 -25.43 -23.85
N VAL A 791 50.49 -24.75 -23.44
CA VAL A 791 49.26 -24.54 -24.21
C VAL A 791 49.02 -23.05 -24.35
N LEU A 792 48.73 -22.59 -25.56
CA LEU A 792 48.34 -21.19 -25.80
C LEU A 792 46.90 -20.96 -25.33
N ARG A 793 46.71 -19.88 -24.57
CA ARG A 793 45.40 -19.36 -24.16
C ARG A 793 45.39 -17.84 -24.25
N TYR A 794 44.21 -17.25 -24.45
CA TYR A 794 44.04 -15.81 -24.34
C TYR A 794 43.41 -15.48 -22.99
N LEU A 795 44.19 -14.81 -22.13
CA LEU A 795 43.87 -14.65 -20.71
C LEU A 795 44.01 -13.18 -20.29
N ALA A 796 43.17 -12.79 -19.35
CA ALA A 796 43.33 -11.57 -18.58
C ALA A 796 43.93 -11.91 -17.22
N ARG A 797 44.94 -11.13 -16.81
CA ARG A 797 45.64 -11.25 -15.53
C ARG A 797 45.61 -9.92 -14.80
N ILE A 798 45.04 -9.92 -13.61
CA ILE A 798 45.03 -8.81 -12.67
C ILE A 798 45.99 -9.19 -11.55
N ASP A 799 47.07 -8.43 -11.41
CA ASP A 799 48.06 -8.55 -10.34
C ASP A 799 48.14 -7.21 -9.57
N PRO A 800 47.34 -7.07 -8.50
CA PRO A 800 47.34 -5.90 -7.62
C PRO A 800 48.68 -5.68 -6.89
N THR A 801 49.54 -6.71 -6.84
CA THR A 801 50.81 -6.67 -6.11
C THR A 801 51.98 -6.27 -7.01
N ALA A 802 51.75 -6.15 -8.32
CA ALA A 802 52.75 -5.77 -9.29
C ALA A 802 53.38 -4.41 -8.92
N LYS A 803 54.67 -4.43 -8.59
CA LYS A 803 55.48 -3.22 -8.34
C LYS A 803 56.09 -2.65 -9.62
N ASP A 804 56.45 -3.54 -10.55
CA ASP A 804 57.05 -3.23 -11.84
C ASP A 804 56.23 -3.85 -12.98
N GLY A 805 55.64 -3.01 -13.84
CA GLY A 805 54.76 -3.42 -14.95
C GLY A 805 53.27 -3.17 -14.68
N PRO A 806 52.38 -3.35 -15.68
CA PRO A 806 50.96 -3.06 -15.53
C PRO A 806 50.25 -4.05 -14.60
N VAL A 807 49.37 -3.49 -13.78
CA VAL A 807 48.49 -4.20 -12.83
C VAL A 807 47.47 -5.09 -13.56
N LEU A 808 47.07 -4.73 -14.78
CA LEU A 808 46.10 -5.48 -15.57
C LEU A 808 46.62 -5.68 -17.00
N ARG A 809 46.76 -6.96 -17.40
CA ARG A 809 47.19 -7.38 -18.73
C ARG A 809 46.18 -8.30 -19.38
N VAL A 810 45.99 -8.17 -20.68
CA VAL A 810 45.14 -9.04 -21.48
C VAL A 810 45.88 -9.43 -22.76
N GLY A 811 46.06 -10.73 -23.00
CA GLY A 811 46.84 -11.17 -24.15
C GLY A 811 46.97 -12.68 -24.32
N PRO A 812 47.67 -13.13 -25.37
CA PRO A 812 48.02 -14.53 -25.58
C PRO A 812 49.12 -14.97 -24.59
N VAL A 813 48.82 -15.97 -23.77
CA VAL A 813 49.69 -16.49 -22.73
C VAL A 813 49.93 -17.99 -22.93
N ALA A 814 51.17 -18.43 -22.73
CA ALA A 814 51.52 -19.84 -22.67
C ALA A 814 51.39 -20.37 -21.24
N VAL A 815 50.49 -21.33 -21.03
CA VAL A 815 50.23 -21.93 -19.71
C VAL A 815 50.64 -23.42 -19.68
N PRO A 816 51.04 -23.99 -18.54
CA PRO A 816 51.32 -25.42 -18.42
C PRO A 816 50.07 -26.27 -18.68
N LYS A 817 50.22 -27.55 -19.04
CA LYS A 817 49.10 -28.45 -19.37
C LYS A 817 48.10 -28.62 -18.23
N GLU A 818 48.57 -28.55 -17.00
CA GLU A 818 47.78 -28.73 -15.78
C GLU A 818 46.94 -27.50 -15.43
N HIS A 819 47.22 -26.36 -16.07
CA HIS A 819 46.56 -25.09 -15.80
C HIS A 819 45.04 -25.17 -16.05
N PRO A 820 44.16 -24.65 -15.16
CA PRO A 820 42.71 -24.73 -15.33
C PRO A 820 42.19 -24.29 -16.70
N ALA A 821 42.77 -23.22 -17.25
CA ALA A 821 42.45 -22.71 -18.59
C ALA A 821 42.60 -23.72 -19.74
N THR A 822 43.39 -24.79 -19.60
CA THR A 822 43.58 -25.79 -20.67
C THR A 822 42.35 -26.66 -20.85
N ARG A 823 41.51 -26.81 -19.82
CA ARG A 823 40.33 -27.68 -19.81
C ARG A 823 39.08 -27.05 -20.44
N LEU A 824 39.14 -25.75 -20.75
CA LEU A 824 38.03 -25.01 -21.36
C LEU A 824 37.61 -25.64 -22.69
N ARG A 825 36.31 -25.79 -22.88
CA ARG A 825 35.71 -26.28 -24.12
C ARG A 825 34.77 -25.25 -24.73
N GLY A 826 34.84 -25.08 -26.05
CA GLY A 826 33.92 -24.19 -26.78
C GLY A 826 33.97 -22.75 -26.27
N SER A 827 32.82 -22.23 -25.84
CA SER A 827 32.64 -20.86 -25.34
C SER A 827 32.61 -20.77 -23.81
N GLU A 828 33.15 -21.76 -23.10
CA GLU A 828 33.31 -21.71 -21.66
C GLU A 828 34.17 -20.50 -21.23
N ALA A 829 33.75 -19.84 -20.15
CA ALA A 829 34.59 -18.90 -19.42
C ALA A 829 35.05 -19.56 -18.13
N PHE A 830 36.25 -19.16 -17.68
CA PHE A 830 36.66 -19.38 -16.29
C PHE A 830 37.24 -18.11 -15.71
N VAL A 831 37.12 -18.00 -14.39
CA VAL A 831 37.81 -17.01 -13.58
C VAL A 831 38.38 -17.72 -12.35
N ALA A 832 39.64 -17.46 -12.06
CA ALA A 832 40.35 -17.93 -10.90
C ALA A 832 40.68 -16.74 -10.00
N PHE A 833 40.28 -16.83 -8.73
CA PHE A 833 40.62 -15.86 -7.69
C PHE A 833 41.68 -16.46 -6.77
N SER A 834 42.86 -15.86 -6.75
CA SER A 834 43.91 -16.16 -5.78
C SER A 834 43.87 -15.09 -4.69
N THR A 835 43.65 -15.50 -3.45
CA THR A 835 43.48 -14.58 -2.30
C THR A 835 44.29 -15.06 -1.10
N GLU A 836 44.29 -14.30 -0.01
CA GLU A 836 44.89 -14.73 1.26
C GLU A 836 44.27 -16.04 1.77
N ARG A 837 42.94 -16.19 1.62
CA ARG A 837 42.23 -17.42 2.03
C ARG A 837 42.31 -18.55 0.99
N TYR A 838 42.51 -18.20 -0.27
CA TYR A 838 42.60 -19.12 -1.41
C TYR A 838 44.01 -19.09 -2.03
N ALA A 839 45.05 -19.17 -1.20
CA ALA A 839 46.45 -19.08 -1.63
C ALA A 839 46.95 -20.37 -2.30
N ASP A 840 46.71 -21.53 -1.67
CA ASP A 840 47.16 -22.83 -2.18
C ASP A 840 46.27 -23.36 -3.30
N TYR A 841 44.96 -23.07 -3.21
CA TYR A 841 43.94 -23.53 -4.14
C TYR A 841 43.05 -22.35 -4.55
N PRO A 842 43.30 -21.74 -5.72
CA PRO A 842 42.49 -20.62 -6.20
C PRO A 842 41.01 -20.98 -6.31
N LEU A 843 40.13 -20.05 -5.97
CA LEU A 843 38.69 -20.23 -6.14
C LEU A 843 38.33 -20.11 -7.62
N LEU A 844 37.84 -21.21 -8.21
CA LEU A 844 37.51 -21.28 -9.63
C LEU A 844 36.01 -21.15 -9.87
N VAL A 845 35.61 -20.19 -10.72
CA VAL A 845 34.27 -20.08 -11.29
C VAL A 845 34.35 -20.44 -12.76
N GLN A 846 33.69 -21.52 -13.19
CA GLN A 846 33.72 -22.00 -14.58
C GLN A 846 32.32 -22.42 -15.06
N GLY A 847 32.03 -22.13 -16.32
CA GLY A 847 30.85 -22.63 -17.02
C GLY A 847 30.66 -21.92 -18.37
N ALA A 848 29.44 -21.92 -18.90
CA ALA A 848 29.14 -21.26 -20.18
C ALA A 848 29.41 -19.75 -20.10
N GLY A 849 30.41 -19.27 -20.85
CA GLY A 849 30.87 -17.87 -20.83
C GLY A 849 30.18 -16.95 -21.83
N ALA A 850 29.32 -17.52 -22.68
CA ALA A 850 28.51 -16.80 -23.66
C ALA A 850 27.21 -17.57 -23.96
N GLY A 851 26.17 -16.82 -24.34
CA GLY A 851 24.89 -17.40 -24.78
C GLY A 851 23.69 -16.58 -24.29
N GLY A 852 22.78 -16.25 -25.20
CA GLY A 852 21.58 -15.44 -24.91
C GLY A 852 20.77 -15.93 -23.71
N PRO A 853 20.38 -17.21 -23.63
CA PRO A 853 19.58 -17.73 -22.52
C PRO A 853 20.29 -17.64 -21.15
N VAL A 854 21.60 -17.94 -21.10
CA VAL A 854 22.37 -17.93 -19.85
C VAL A 854 22.61 -16.50 -19.35
N THR A 855 22.93 -15.57 -20.25
CA THR A 855 23.04 -14.15 -19.92
C THR A 855 21.69 -13.59 -19.46
N ALA A 856 20.59 -13.91 -20.15
CA ALA A 856 19.25 -13.48 -19.76
C ALA A 856 18.86 -14.01 -18.36
N ALA A 857 19.25 -15.25 -18.02
CA ALA A 857 19.02 -15.81 -16.70
C ALA A 857 19.79 -15.05 -15.60
N GLY A 858 21.01 -14.60 -15.89
CA GLY A 858 21.76 -13.74 -14.98
C GLY A 858 21.11 -12.37 -14.78
N VAL A 859 20.56 -11.76 -15.84
CA VAL A 859 19.82 -10.49 -15.75
C VAL A 859 18.55 -10.69 -14.89
N LEU A 860 17.83 -11.79 -15.11
CA LEU A 860 16.68 -12.15 -14.30
C LEU A 860 17.06 -12.35 -12.83
N ALA A 861 18.18 -13.03 -12.55
CA ALA A 861 18.68 -13.20 -11.18
C ALA A 861 18.96 -11.87 -10.50
N ASP A 862 19.53 -10.89 -11.21
CA ASP A 862 19.77 -9.55 -10.68
C ASP A 862 18.46 -8.76 -10.44
N ILE A 863 17.44 -8.92 -11.28
CA ILE A 863 16.08 -8.38 -11.04
C ILE A 863 15.47 -8.99 -9.78
N LEU A 864 15.58 -10.32 -9.61
CA LEU A 864 15.01 -11.02 -8.46
C LEU A 864 15.71 -10.67 -7.15
N LYS A 865 17.03 -10.41 -7.15
CA LYS A 865 17.76 -9.90 -5.97
C LYS A 865 17.16 -8.58 -5.47
N ILE A 866 16.78 -7.68 -6.37
CA ILE A 866 16.12 -6.41 -6.01
C ILE A 866 14.79 -6.69 -5.31
N ALA A 867 13.95 -7.53 -5.91
CA ALA A 867 12.64 -7.88 -5.38
C ALA A 867 12.72 -8.55 -4.00
N GLN A 868 13.68 -9.46 -3.80
CA GLN A 868 13.88 -10.18 -2.54
C GLN A 868 14.36 -9.26 -1.42
N ASN A 869 15.34 -8.40 -1.68
CA ASN A 869 15.87 -7.46 -0.69
C ASN A 869 14.80 -6.51 -0.16
N LEU A 870 13.85 -6.10 -1.00
CA LEU A 870 12.77 -5.18 -0.61
C LEU A 870 11.70 -5.85 0.25
N ARG A 871 11.53 -7.17 0.16
CA ARG A 871 10.58 -7.93 0.98
C ARG A 871 11.03 -8.15 2.42
N GLY A 872 12.26 -7.82 2.77
CA GLY A 872 12.81 -8.04 4.12
C GLY A 872 12.79 -9.50 4.55
N ARG A 873 12.94 -10.43 3.58
CA ARG A 873 13.10 -11.87 3.82
C ARG A 873 14.56 -12.27 3.84
#